data_AF-G2ECX6-F1
#
_entry.id   AF-G2ECX6-F1
#
_cell.length_a   1.000
_cell.length_b   1.000
_cell.length_c   1.000
_cell.angle_alpha   90.00
_cell.angle_beta   90.00
_cell.angle_gamma   90.00
#
_symmetry.space_group_name_H-M   'P 1'
#
loop_
_entity.id
_entity.type
_entity.pdbx_description
1 polymer ?
#
loop_
_entity_poly.entity_id
_entity_poly.type
_entity_poly.pdbx_seq_one_letter_code
_entity_poly.pdbx_strand_id
1 'polypeptide(L)'
;MLIMKQNNFLLFWLILLFIGGSNLYAQQNPNFKSIPEGPLQLTVENQRHLAETGYVRCATVEVEELRRQNNPNIQSKEDFENWLAPLAEARKQRIASARTNGTHRGAIINIPIIFHVLAGSPGDVHDISAEKIQAQIDQLNLDFNNLSGSTHPAAASAEINFIPAVVDPDGNILPEPGIDRQYGYTGALETAQLDNSIKPATIWDRSLYANIWTANLEDTLLGYAQFPSNSTLPGMDANNGSALTDGVVVLSGSVGSLINEGTATPYNKGRTLTHEMGHWLGLRHIWGDTSNCTNDDYCADTPDSNASNSGCPTIDRCSADGLGPDMVENYMDYTNDACMNIFTADQVNRIITVLENADGISNLQNSTTGNPEPIIAFRTPILNEMEGTGCNYRDLDIPIQIGKAPSADATITFTLSGTATNMTDFELVTPTVTFTAGSNDIQTLTLRVFEDSFIEDDETIIVYMTLATSGDAELATNGSQTLTYTIVNDDTAPTLNSLVNVFSDGFETYNDFASNPVGGWTMKDMDGSTTYGISNTTFPNQSYTGTFIVFNPSLTSPSLVGENLDTHSGSKGYYCFAATTPDNNDYIFTPQILLDGIDSELKFWARSATAEYGLERFRVGVSTTDTNPDNFTYLTASPYAEAPDTWTEFTYDLSAYNGQDVYITIHVLSSDAFAFMLDDVSVTTYKSTTAQTAVNPGASARMQLSGVVDVYSYDNTSGNIMARLENNDSFDYGCLDISVIREGSGSQVFVNTNLTEFAMDKVFNITTENANTNGDITISFYFTKAEIAGWETATGKNRTELYIFREVNGTVEETIAATVGNFGDDIVTLKANFTDLNGTFYFGPLNASSSLQNDGANNFSVYPNPASNQLTIKAHNILPDSYTVYNILGQVVLSNEINNGSDLSINTSYLSKGMYFIKLYQASNQVSIPFIKK
;
A
#
# COMPACT_ATOMS: atom_id res chain seq x y z
N MET A 1 -21.91 46.09 62.22
CA MET A 1 -21.22 47.27 62.79
C MET A 1 -19.79 46.85 63.15
N LEU A 2 -19.03 46.35 62.18
CA LEU A 2 -18.22 47.11 61.19
C LEU A 2 -16.85 47.49 61.77
N ILE A 3 -15.89 46.60 61.49
CA ILE A 3 -14.47 46.59 61.83
C ILE A 3 -13.76 47.21 60.59
N MET A 4 -13.03 48.33 60.70
CA MET A 4 -11.56 48.43 60.89
C MET A 4 -10.73 47.52 59.93
N LYS A 5 -9.63 47.96 59.31
CA LYS A 5 -9.00 49.30 59.16
C LYS A 5 -8.04 49.24 57.92
N GLN A 6 -7.93 50.30 57.11
CA GLN A 6 -6.76 51.24 57.03
C GLN A 6 -5.38 50.55 56.86
N ASN A 7 -4.50 50.90 55.91
CA ASN A 7 -4.25 52.08 55.03
C ASN A 7 -3.40 51.57 53.81
N ASN A 8 -3.01 52.25 52.70
CA ASN A 8 -3.28 53.51 51.94
C ASN A 8 -2.48 53.38 50.59
N PHE A 9 -2.34 54.30 49.62
CA PHE A 9 -2.73 55.72 49.36
C PHE A 9 -2.66 56.02 47.84
N LEU A 10 -3.31 57.12 47.38
CA LEU A 10 -3.08 57.88 46.11
C LEU A 10 -3.27 57.13 44.75
N LEU A 11 -4.18 57.51 43.83
CA LEU A 11 -4.26 58.71 42.93
C LEU A 11 -3.20 58.73 41.81
N PHE A 12 -3.47 58.99 40.51
CA PHE A 12 -4.65 59.37 39.69
C PHE A 12 -4.77 58.41 38.46
N TRP A 13 -5.90 58.07 37.81
CA TRP A 13 -7.08 58.79 37.26
C TRP A 13 -6.90 59.54 35.91
N LEU A 14 -7.25 58.88 34.79
CA LEU A 14 -8.25 59.22 33.73
C LEU A 14 -8.30 58.00 32.75
N ILE A 15 -9.40 57.44 32.19
CA ILE A 15 -10.65 57.93 31.55
C ILE A 15 -10.48 58.35 30.07
N LEU A 16 -11.34 57.99 29.10
CA LEU A 16 -12.32 56.88 28.92
C LEU A 16 -12.87 56.91 27.46
N LEU A 17 -13.70 55.91 27.11
CA LEU A 17 -14.70 55.82 26.01
C LEU A 17 -14.28 55.09 24.71
N PHE A 18 -15.20 54.52 23.91
CA PHE A 18 -16.33 53.57 24.14
C PHE A 18 -17.03 53.28 22.78
N ILE A 19 -17.97 52.31 22.76
CA ILE A 19 -18.91 51.95 21.67
C ILE A 19 -18.29 51.06 20.55
N GLY A 20 -18.85 49.89 20.20
CA GLY A 20 -19.83 49.07 20.94
C GLY A 20 -20.72 48.12 20.11
N GLY A 21 -20.72 46.82 20.48
CA GLY A 21 -21.74 45.81 20.16
C GLY A 21 -21.75 45.24 18.72
N SER A 22 -22.49 44.16 18.43
CA SER A 22 -23.03 43.08 19.30
C SER A 22 -23.67 41.94 18.48
N ASN A 23 -23.80 40.76 19.10
CA ASN A 23 -24.80 39.69 18.85
C ASN A 23 -24.64 38.62 17.72
N LEU A 24 -24.53 37.37 18.20
CA LEU A 24 -25.39 36.19 17.91
C LEU A 24 -25.17 35.29 16.66
N TYR A 25 -24.93 34.01 16.99
CA TYR A 25 -25.29 32.74 16.32
C TYR A 25 -24.72 32.34 14.93
N ALA A 26 -23.89 31.31 15.02
CA ALA A 26 -23.53 30.27 14.05
C ALA A 26 -24.37 30.09 12.76
N GLN A 27 -23.65 29.97 11.64
CA GLN A 27 -24.05 29.17 10.48
C GLN A 27 -22.77 28.57 9.86
N GLN A 28 -22.83 27.33 9.36
CA GLN A 28 -21.65 26.63 8.80
C GLN A 28 -21.34 27.09 7.38
N ASN A 29 -20.06 27.34 7.07
CA ASN A 29 -19.46 27.09 5.75
C ASN A 29 -17.92 27.07 5.88
N PRO A 30 -17.19 26.37 4.99
CA PRO A 30 -15.74 26.22 5.11
C PRO A 30 -15.00 27.49 4.65
N ASN A 31 -13.84 27.76 5.23
CA ASN A 31 -12.75 28.56 4.68
C ASN A 31 -11.47 28.22 5.46
N PHE A 32 -10.52 27.55 4.80
CA PHE A 32 -9.12 27.68 5.22
C PHE A 32 -8.72 29.16 5.09
N LYS A 33 -7.81 29.62 5.95
CA LYS A 33 -7.06 30.85 5.73
C LYS A 33 -5.57 30.52 5.79
N SER A 34 -4.92 30.65 4.65
CA SER A 34 -3.47 30.70 4.55
C SER A 34 -2.90 31.85 5.37
N ILE A 35 -1.69 31.66 5.86
CA ILE A 35 -0.78 32.74 6.28
C ILE A 35 0.19 32.92 5.11
N PRO A 36 0.32 34.13 4.52
CA PRO A 36 1.17 34.35 3.37
C PRO A 36 2.57 34.89 3.74
N GLU A 37 3.48 34.82 2.76
CA GLU A 37 4.60 35.75 2.53
C GLU A 37 5.67 35.87 3.64
N GLY A 38 6.71 35.04 3.52
CA GLY A 38 8.09 35.42 3.84
C GLY A 38 8.93 35.40 2.55
N PRO A 39 9.92 36.30 2.37
CA PRO A 39 10.76 36.30 1.17
C PRO A 39 11.66 35.06 1.12
N LEU A 40 11.94 34.60 -0.10
CA LEU A 40 12.75 33.41 -0.37
C LEU A 40 14.18 33.59 0.19
N GLN A 41 14.62 32.71 1.10
CA GLN A 41 15.93 32.83 1.71
C GLN A 41 17.02 32.25 0.81
N LEU A 42 17.72 33.15 0.11
CA LEU A 42 18.87 32.81 -0.74
C LEU A 42 19.96 32.04 0.02
N THR A 43 20.45 30.95 -0.57
CA THR A 43 21.65 30.23 -0.11
C THR A 43 22.87 31.16 -0.06
N VAL A 44 23.90 30.77 0.70
CA VAL A 44 25.16 31.53 0.79
C VAL A 44 25.78 31.75 -0.61
N GLU A 45 25.67 30.76 -1.50
CA GLU A 45 26.19 30.86 -2.86
C GLU A 45 25.36 31.79 -3.75
N ASN A 46 24.03 31.81 -3.64
CA ASN A 46 23.21 32.82 -4.34
C ASN A 46 23.39 34.23 -3.75
N GLN A 47 23.57 34.38 -2.43
CA GLN A 47 23.93 35.67 -1.82
C GLN A 47 25.29 36.18 -2.35
N ARG A 48 26.28 35.29 -2.47
CA ARG A 48 27.59 35.59 -3.06
C ARG A 48 27.47 35.97 -4.53
N HIS A 49 26.76 35.16 -5.33
CA HIS A 49 26.59 35.38 -6.77
C HIS A 49 25.81 36.66 -7.08
N LEU A 50 24.80 37.00 -6.27
CA LEU A 50 24.08 38.27 -6.33
C LEU A 50 24.99 39.47 -6.02
N ALA A 51 25.86 39.35 -5.02
CA ALA A 51 26.85 40.39 -4.69
C ALA A 51 27.97 40.54 -5.75
N GLU A 52 28.32 39.47 -6.47
CA GLU A 52 29.32 39.48 -7.54
C GLU A 52 28.77 39.94 -8.90
N THR A 53 27.54 39.56 -9.25
CA THR A 53 26.99 39.68 -10.61
C THR A 53 25.75 40.57 -10.74
N GLY A 54 25.02 40.80 -9.63
CA GLY A 54 23.74 41.51 -9.64
C GLY A 54 22.54 40.67 -10.08
N TYR A 55 22.63 39.33 -10.03
CA TYR A 55 21.56 38.38 -10.31
C TYR A 55 21.56 37.21 -9.31
N VAL A 56 20.39 36.61 -9.06
CA VAL A 56 20.25 35.27 -8.46
C VAL A 56 20.18 34.25 -9.60
N ARG A 57 21.06 33.25 -9.63
CA ARG A 57 21.32 32.48 -10.87
C ARG A 57 20.26 31.43 -11.18
N CYS A 58 19.86 30.73 -10.13
CA CYS A 58 18.85 29.68 -10.04
C CYS A 58 18.37 29.73 -8.58
N ALA A 59 17.10 29.50 -8.30
CA ALA A 59 16.59 29.40 -6.93
C ALA A 59 15.92 28.04 -6.64
N THR A 60 16.28 27.00 -7.39
CA THR A 60 15.66 25.68 -7.29
C THR A 60 15.88 25.04 -5.92
N VAL A 61 17.07 25.18 -5.34
CA VAL A 61 17.40 24.62 -4.02
C VAL A 61 16.61 25.36 -2.93
N GLU A 62 16.57 26.68 -2.98
CA GLU A 62 15.78 27.52 -2.08
C GLU A 62 14.27 27.22 -2.17
N VAL A 63 13.76 26.90 -3.36
CA VAL A 63 12.34 26.58 -3.57
C VAL A 63 12.03 25.12 -3.21
N GLU A 64 12.93 24.15 -3.46
CA GLU A 64 12.82 22.77 -2.95
C GLU A 64 12.80 22.78 -1.41
N GLU A 65 13.71 23.54 -0.80
CA GLU A 65 13.79 23.77 0.65
C GLU A 65 12.52 24.44 1.19
N LEU A 66 12.07 25.56 0.61
CA LEU A 66 10.83 26.23 1.02
C LEU A 66 9.60 25.33 0.84
N ARG A 67 9.54 24.51 -0.22
CA ARG A 67 8.45 23.54 -0.41
C ARG A 67 8.51 22.44 0.66
N ARG A 68 9.69 21.91 1.00
CA ARG A 68 9.85 20.90 2.08
C ARG A 68 9.51 21.48 3.46
N GLN A 69 9.82 22.76 3.72
CA GLN A 69 9.39 23.47 4.94
C GLN A 69 7.86 23.62 5.02
N ASN A 70 7.18 23.82 3.89
CA ASN A 70 5.71 23.93 3.83
C ASN A 70 4.98 22.57 3.74
N ASN A 71 5.64 21.53 3.22
CA ASN A 71 5.14 20.16 3.15
C ASN A 71 6.30 19.16 3.32
N PRO A 72 6.58 18.71 4.55
CA PRO A 72 7.72 17.84 4.83
C PRO A 72 7.61 16.41 4.30
N ASN A 73 6.46 16.02 3.74
CA ASN A 73 6.33 14.75 3.00
C ASN A 73 7.09 14.77 1.66
N ILE A 74 7.56 15.94 1.21
CA ILE A 74 8.41 16.09 0.03
C ILE A 74 9.77 15.45 0.33
N GLN A 75 10.12 14.45 -0.49
CA GLN A 75 11.38 13.70 -0.46
C GLN A 75 12.60 14.62 -0.18
N SER A 76 13.52 14.17 0.67
CA SER A 76 14.80 14.86 0.85
C SER A 76 15.73 14.65 -0.35
N LYS A 77 16.86 15.38 -0.38
CA LYS A 77 17.98 15.10 -1.29
C LYS A 77 18.42 13.63 -1.16
N GLU A 78 18.51 13.10 0.05
CA GLU A 78 18.99 11.73 0.28
C GLU A 78 17.98 10.66 -0.18
N ASP A 79 16.67 10.87 0.04
CA ASP A 79 15.62 9.95 -0.43
C ASP A 79 15.58 9.84 -1.96
N PHE A 80 15.69 10.99 -2.64
CA PHE A 80 15.70 11.04 -4.10
C PHE A 80 16.89 10.30 -4.70
N GLU A 81 18.08 10.46 -4.10
CA GLU A 81 19.32 9.86 -4.61
C GLU A 81 19.40 8.37 -4.25
N ASN A 82 18.89 7.96 -3.08
CA ASN A 82 18.72 6.55 -2.71
C ASN A 82 17.76 5.81 -3.67
N TRP A 83 16.72 6.49 -4.17
CA TRP A 83 15.84 5.98 -5.22
C TRP A 83 16.52 5.94 -6.60
N LEU A 84 17.17 7.02 -7.01
CA LEU A 84 17.69 7.17 -8.38
C LEU A 84 18.96 6.33 -8.63
N ALA A 85 19.84 6.19 -7.64
CA ALA A 85 21.12 5.48 -7.78
C ALA A 85 21.00 4.02 -8.27
N PRO A 86 20.17 3.13 -7.68
CA PRO A 86 20.03 1.76 -8.17
C PRO A 86 19.43 1.69 -9.58
N LEU A 87 18.48 2.57 -9.92
CA LEU A 87 17.88 2.66 -11.25
C LEU A 87 18.91 3.10 -12.30
N ALA A 88 19.73 4.10 -11.95
CA ALA A 88 20.77 4.65 -12.82
C ALA A 88 21.90 3.65 -13.10
N GLU A 89 22.29 2.84 -12.11
CA GLU A 89 23.27 1.76 -12.29
C GLU A 89 22.68 0.57 -13.06
N ALA A 90 21.44 0.16 -12.76
CA ALA A 90 20.74 -0.86 -13.55
C ALA A 90 20.63 -0.44 -15.04
N ARG A 91 20.43 0.86 -15.30
CA ARG A 91 20.45 1.44 -16.66
C ARG A 91 21.83 1.35 -17.32
N LYS A 92 22.91 1.71 -16.60
CA LYS A 92 24.30 1.53 -17.08
C LYS A 92 24.57 0.07 -17.48
N GLN A 93 24.14 -0.89 -16.65
CA GLN A 93 24.29 -2.33 -16.90
C GLN A 93 23.45 -2.85 -18.08
N ARG A 94 22.19 -2.40 -18.23
CA ARG A 94 21.34 -2.68 -19.41
C ARG A 94 22.04 -2.24 -20.70
N ILE A 95 22.55 -1.01 -20.73
CA ILE A 95 23.21 -0.43 -21.92
C ILE A 95 24.54 -1.14 -22.23
N ALA A 96 25.37 -1.44 -21.23
CA ALA A 96 26.61 -2.19 -21.43
C ALA A 96 26.36 -3.59 -22.03
N SER A 97 25.32 -4.27 -21.54
CA SER A 97 24.89 -5.58 -22.04
C SER A 97 24.36 -5.50 -23.48
N ALA A 98 23.49 -4.52 -23.77
CA ALA A 98 22.93 -4.31 -25.10
C ALA A 98 24.00 -3.93 -26.14
N ARG A 99 25.03 -3.15 -25.75
CA ARG A 99 26.17 -2.80 -26.60
C ARG A 99 27.03 -4.03 -26.89
N THR A 100 27.30 -4.85 -25.88
CA THR A 100 28.05 -6.12 -26.02
C THR A 100 27.35 -7.11 -26.95
N ASN A 101 26.02 -7.17 -26.89
CA ASN A 101 25.19 -8.07 -27.70
C ASN A 101 24.83 -7.50 -29.09
N GLY A 102 25.23 -6.26 -29.41
CA GLY A 102 24.88 -5.58 -30.68
C GLY A 102 23.40 -5.19 -30.83
N THR A 103 22.61 -5.36 -29.76
CA THR A 103 21.17 -5.04 -29.73
C THR A 103 20.90 -3.57 -29.39
N HIS A 104 21.85 -2.85 -28.78
CA HIS A 104 21.73 -1.43 -28.44
C HIS A 104 21.30 -0.58 -29.64
N ARG A 105 20.30 0.27 -29.44
CA ARG A 105 19.88 1.33 -30.37
C ARG A 105 19.83 2.62 -29.54
N GLY A 106 20.30 3.72 -30.13
CA GLY A 106 19.93 5.05 -29.64
C GLY A 106 18.45 5.29 -29.94
N ALA A 107 17.78 6.03 -29.09
CA ALA A 107 16.36 6.32 -29.19
C ALA A 107 16.18 7.83 -28.97
N ILE A 108 15.76 8.53 -30.01
CA ILE A 108 15.52 9.96 -29.94
C ILE A 108 14.24 10.18 -29.13
N ILE A 109 14.36 10.81 -27.96
CA ILE A 109 13.23 11.13 -27.09
C ILE A 109 12.67 12.48 -27.54
N ASN A 110 11.42 12.52 -27.98
CA ASN A 110 10.74 13.79 -28.27
C ASN A 110 9.85 14.16 -27.08
N ILE A 111 10.01 15.36 -26.53
CA ILE A 111 9.25 15.87 -25.38
C ILE A 111 8.43 17.09 -25.82
N PRO A 112 7.09 17.04 -25.81
CA PRO A 112 6.26 18.22 -26.03
C PRO A 112 6.48 19.29 -24.95
N ILE A 113 6.80 20.51 -25.37
CA ILE A 113 7.08 21.65 -24.48
C ILE A 113 6.03 22.76 -24.66
N ILE A 114 5.61 23.36 -23.55
CA ILE A 114 4.65 24.48 -23.52
C ILE A 114 5.23 25.65 -22.71
N PHE A 115 5.16 26.85 -23.29
CA PHE A 115 5.58 28.10 -22.66
C PHE A 115 4.35 28.92 -22.26
N HIS A 116 4.03 28.93 -20.97
CA HIS A 116 3.08 29.86 -20.35
C HIS A 116 3.72 31.25 -20.24
N VAL A 117 3.42 32.11 -21.20
CA VAL A 117 3.93 33.48 -21.28
C VAL A 117 3.10 34.37 -20.36
N LEU A 118 3.66 34.70 -19.19
CA LEU A 118 3.02 35.55 -18.18
C LEU A 118 3.35 37.02 -18.45
N ALA A 119 2.40 37.74 -19.06
CA ALA A 119 2.57 39.13 -19.47
C ALA A 119 1.48 40.05 -18.90
N GLY A 120 1.70 41.37 -18.93
CA GLY A 120 0.71 42.36 -18.53
C GLY A 120 -0.37 42.57 -19.60
N SER A 121 0.03 42.63 -20.88
CA SER A 121 -0.82 42.88 -22.04
C SER A 121 -0.14 42.50 -23.37
N PRO A 122 -0.91 42.23 -24.45
CA PRO A 122 -0.34 41.92 -25.76
C PRO A 122 0.63 43.01 -26.27
N GLY A 123 1.84 42.59 -26.61
CA GLY A 123 2.91 43.45 -27.11
C GLY A 123 3.68 44.25 -26.06
N ASP A 124 3.63 43.88 -24.78
CA ASP A 124 4.59 44.39 -23.78
C ASP A 124 5.96 43.68 -23.85
N VAL A 125 6.90 44.07 -22.99
CA VAL A 125 8.30 43.59 -23.01
C VAL A 125 8.48 42.16 -22.47
N HIS A 126 7.47 41.62 -21.79
CA HIS A 126 7.43 40.24 -21.28
C HIS A 126 6.48 39.34 -22.08
N ASP A 127 5.70 39.90 -23.01
CA ASP A 127 4.94 39.14 -24.03
C ASP A 127 5.90 38.64 -25.13
N ILE A 128 6.65 37.58 -24.82
CA ILE A 128 7.74 37.05 -25.65
C ILE A 128 7.23 36.59 -27.02
N SER A 129 7.89 37.01 -28.11
CA SER A 129 7.48 36.62 -29.47
C SER A 129 7.75 35.15 -29.77
N ALA A 130 6.96 34.55 -30.66
CA ALA A 130 7.11 33.13 -31.02
C ALA A 130 8.50 32.79 -31.57
N GLU A 131 9.15 33.69 -32.31
CA GLU A 131 10.50 33.49 -32.85
C GLU A 131 11.59 33.49 -31.75
N LYS A 132 11.30 34.08 -30.58
CA LYS A 132 12.18 34.09 -29.41
C LYS A 132 12.02 32.80 -28.60
N ILE A 133 10.80 32.31 -28.44
CA ILE A 133 10.50 31.02 -27.80
C ILE A 133 11.00 29.85 -28.67
N GLN A 134 10.73 29.86 -29.98
CA GLN A 134 11.29 28.85 -30.89
C GLN A 134 12.82 28.84 -30.85
N ALA A 135 13.49 30.00 -30.82
CA ALA A 135 14.93 30.05 -30.69
C ALA A 135 15.44 29.45 -29.36
N GLN A 136 14.67 29.55 -28.27
CA GLN A 136 14.98 28.91 -26.99
C GLN A 136 14.78 27.38 -27.05
N ILE A 137 13.75 26.90 -27.75
CA ILE A 137 13.53 25.46 -28.01
C ILE A 137 14.66 24.90 -28.89
N ASP A 138 15.03 25.61 -29.97
CA ASP A 138 16.19 25.28 -30.81
C ASP A 138 17.48 25.23 -29.96
N GLN A 139 17.62 26.12 -28.98
CA GLN A 139 18.80 26.17 -28.12
C GLN A 139 18.85 25.01 -27.11
N LEU A 140 17.72 24.64 -26.50
CA LEU A 140 17.62 23.43 -25.68
C LEU A 140 18.01 22.19 -26.50
N ASN A 141 17.52 22.10 -27.74
CA ASN A 141 17.83 21.00 -28.65
C ASN A 141 19.32 20.95 -29.03
N LEU A 142 19.98 22.10 -29.18
CA LEU A 142 21.44 22.15 -29.36
C LEU A 142 22.21 21.74 -28.09
N ASP A 143 21.70 22.06 -26.91
CA ASP A 143 22.37 21.81 -25.64
C ASP A 143 22.27 20.34 -25.22
N PHE A 144 21.05 19.80 -25.18
CA PHE A 144 20.76 18.41 -24.80
C PHE A 144 21.26 17.37 -25.82
N ASN A 145 21.52 17.75 -27.07
CA ASN A 145 22.15 16.86 -28.07
C ASN A 145 23.68 17.01 -28.19
N ASN A 146 24.33 17.81 -27.32
CA ASN A 146 25.76 18.15 -27.42
C ASN A 146 26.16 18.72 -28.80
N LEU A 147 25.31 19.61 -29.34
CA LEU A 147 25.55 20.33 -30.59
C LEU A 147 25.96 21.80 -30.37
N SER A 148 25.89 22.28 -29.12
CA SER A 148 26.41 23.59 -28.67
C SER A 148 27.95 23.70 -28.69
N GLY A 149 28.67 22.69 -29.20
CA GLY A 149 30.06 22.82 -29.64
C GLY A 149 31.13 22.52 -28.59
N SER A 150 30.82 21.69 -27.59
CA SER A 150 31.81 21.28 -26.60
C SER A 150 33.00 20.55 -27.24
N THR A 151 34.19 20.76 -26.67
CA THR A 151 35.40 19.97 -26.95
C THR A 151 35.84 19.14 -25.76
N HIS A 152 35.09 19.13 -24.66
CA HIS A 152 35.46 18.43 -23.43
C HIS A 152 35.21 16.90 -23.57
N PRO A 153 36.15 16.01 -23.16
CA PRO A 153 36.02 14.58 -23.43
C PRO A 153 34.81 13.87 -22.78
N ALA A 154 34.25 14.44 -21.72
CA ALA A 154 33.06 13.90 -21.04
C ALA A 154 31.73 14.26 -21.75
N ALA A 155 31.75 15.08 -22.81
CA ALA A 155 30.54 15.66 -23.39
C ALA A 155 29.63 14.60 -24.05
N ALA A 156 28.41 14.46 -23.51
CA ALA A 156 27.44 13.45 -23.92
C ALA A 156 26.17 14.09 -24.50
N SER A 157 25.58 13.42 -25.50
CA SER A 157 24.22 13.72 -25.98
C SER A 157 23.21 12.92 -25.16
N ALA A 158 22.14 13.57 -24.74
CA ALA A 158 20.97 12.92 -24.16
C ALA A 158 20.02 12.31 -25.22
N GLU A 159 20.21 12.64 -26.50
CA GLU A 159 19.30 12.30 -27.61
C GLU A 159 17.84 12.81 -27.41
N ILE A 160 17.66 13.86 -26.59
CA ILE A 160 16.36 14.52 -26.32
C ILE A 160 16.13 15.68 -27.30
N ASN A 161 14.96 15.75 -27.92
CA ASN A 161 14.44 16.94 -28.58
C ASN A 161 13.17 17.44 -27.88
N PHE A 162 13.17 18.69 -27.48
CA PHE A 162 11.96 19.42 -27.13
C PHE A 162 11.25 19.87 -28.41
N ILE A 163 9.97 19.54 -28.54
CA ILE A 163 9.13 19.87 -29.69
C ILE A 163 7.95 20.75 -29.23
N PRO A 164 7.59 21.83 -29.95
CA PRO A 164 6.48 22.69 -29.53
C PRO A 164 5.16 21.90 -29.43
N ALA A 165 4.42 22.04 -28.33
CA ALA A 165 3.05 21.54 -28.23
C ALA A 165 2.18 22.09 -29.40
N VAL A 166 1.41 21.24 -30.08
CA VAL A 166 0.52 21.66 -31.19
C VAL A 166 -0.96 21.68 -30.79
N VAL A 167 -1.32 21.08 -29.67
CA VAL A 167 -2.67 21.10 -29.09
C VAL A 167 -2.68 21.57 -27.62
N ASP A 168 -3.84 22.05 -27.17
CA ASP A 168 -4.14 22.35 -25.76
C ASP A 168 -4.68 21.11 -25.00
N PRO A 169 -4.93 21.18 -23.67
CA PRO A 169 -5.44 20.05 -22.89
C PRO A 169 -6.85 19.57 -23.28
N ASP A 170 -7.65 20.41 -23.96
CA ASP A 170 -8.97 20.05 -24.52
C ASP A 170 -8.85 19.45 -25.94
N GLY A 171 -7.64 19.37 -26.51
CA GLY A 171 -7.34 18.82 -27.83
C GLY A 171 -7.48 19.80 -29.00
N ASN A 172 -7.68 21.10 -28.76
CA ASN A 172 -7.76 22.10 -29.82
C ASN A 172 -6.36 22.48 -30.32
N ILE A 173 -6.22 22.74 -31.62
CA ILE A 173 -4.95 23.19 -32.21
C ILE A 173 -4.58 24.60 -31.71
N LEU A 174 -3.36 24.75 -31.19
CA LEU A 174 -2.86 26.02 -30.68
C LEU A 174 -2.65 27.06 -31.78
N PRO A 175 -2.93 28.36 -31.51
CA PRO A 175 -2.69 29.44 -32.47
C PRO A 175 -1.20 29.70 -32.72
N GLU A 176 -0.36 29.40 -31.72
CA GLU A 176 1.09 29.51 -31.73
C GLU A 176 1.65 28.23 -31.07
N PRO A 177 2.26 27.30 -31.83
CA PRO A 177 2.75 26.05 -31.25
C PRO A 177 3.79 26.26 -30.14
N GLY A 178 3.62 25.52 -29.04
CA GLY A 178 4.44 25.58 -27.84
C GLY A 178 4.20 26.82 -26.98
N ILE A 179 3.12 27.60 -27.21
CA ILE A 179 2.88 28.88 -26.51
C ILE A 179 1.44 28.96 -25.99
N ASP A 180 1.33 29.24 -24.70
CA ASP A 180 0.12 29.65 -24.00
C ASP A 180 0.30 31.10 -23.50
N ARG A 181 -0.58 32.03 -23.85
CA ARG A 181 -0.42 33.47 -23.52
C ARG A 181 -1.37 33.91 -22.43
N GLN A 182 -0.84 34.12 -21.23
CA GLN A 182 -1.60 34.47 -20.03
C GLN A 182 -1.38 35.95 -19.67
N TYR A 183 -2.43 36.76 -19.83
CA TYR A 183 -2.36 38.22 -19.68
C TYR A 183 -2.98 38.72 -18.38
N GLY A 184 -2.36 39.75 -17.80
CA GLY A 184 -2.82 40.45 -16.59
C GLY A 184 -1.72 40.64 -15.54
N TYR A 185 -0.54 40.05 -15.74
CA TYR A 185 0.60 40.05 -14.83
C TYR A 185 1.42 41.34 -14.97
N THR A 186 0.86 42.48 -14.54
CA THR A 186 1.53 43.78 -14.60
C THR A 186 2.43 44.00 -13.38
N GLY A 187 3.73 43.71 -13.51
CA GLY A 187 4.72 43.90 -12.45
C GLY A 187 5.94 43.02 -12.67
N ALA A 188 6.72 42.82 -11.61
CA ALA A 188 7.50 41.60 -11.44
C ALA A 188 6.69 40.63 -10.56
N LEU A 189 7.04 39.34 -10.58
CA LEU A 189 6.33 38.27 -9.89
C LEU A 189 7.26 37.59 -8.88
N GLU A 190 6.76 37.40 -7.67
CA GLU A 190 7.42 36.62 -6.62
C GLU A 190 7.25 35.10 -6.88
N THR A 191 8.23 34.30 -6.47
CA THR A 191 8.14 32.82 -6.50
C THR A 191 6.93 32.31 -5.71
N ALA A 192 6.59 32.99 -4.60
CA ALA A 192 5.39 32.70 -3.81
C ALA A 192 4.09 32.93 -4.59
N GLN A 193 4.00 33.96 -5.45
CA GLN A 193 2.81 34.19 -6.30
C GLN A 193 2.71 33.14 -7.41
N LEU A 194 3.86 32.77 -7.99
CA LEU A 194 3.95 31.76 -9.03
C LEU A 194 3.47 30.39 -8.51
N ASP A 195 4.11 29.86 -7.48
CA ASP A 195 3.82 28.52 -6.96
C ASP A 195 2.46 28.42 -6.25
N ASN A 196 2.05 29.40 -5.45
CA ASN A 196 0.81 29.29 -4.67
C ASN A 196 -0.46 29.70 -5.45
N SER A 197 -0.35 30.16 -6.70
CA SER A 197 -1.52 30.68 -7.43
C SER A 197 -1.44 30.60 -8.96
N ILE A 198 -0.29 30.88 -9.58
CA ILE A 198 -0.22 30.90 -11.06
C ILE A 198 -0.04 29.50 -11.63
N LYS A 199 1.00 28.76 -11.21
CA LYS A 199 1.25 27.40 -11.71
C LYS A 199 0.03 26.49 -11.47
N PRO A 200 -0.58 26.44 -10.26
CA PRO A 200 -1.77 25.60 -10.02
C PRO A 200 -3.03 25.97 -10.82
N ALA A 201 -3.07 27.15 -11.44
CA ALA A 201 -4.19 27.62 -12.24
C ALA A 201 -3.92 27.61 -13.77
N THR A 202 -2.68 27.30 -14.19
CA THR A 202 -2.25 27.38 -15.60
C THR A 202 -1.51 26.14 -16.10
N ILE A 203 -0.99 25.29 -15.21
CA ILE A 203 -0.29 24.04 -15.54
C ILE A 203 -1.15 23.10 -16.38
N TRP A 204 -0.54 22.49 -17.41
CA TRP A 204 -1.15 21.43 -18.20
C TRP A 204 -0.64 20.05 -17.73
N ASP A 205 -1.36 18.98 -18.07
CA ASP A 205 -1.04 17.61 -17.64
C ASP A 205 0.46 17.30 -17.80
N ARG A 206 1.18 17.18 -16.67
CA ARG A 206 2.63 17.03 -16.63
C ARG A 206 3.12 15.74 -17.28
N SER A 207 2.24 14.74 -17.43
CA SER A 207 2.51 13.51 -18.19
C SER A 207 2.46 13.69 -19.71
N LEU A 208 1.92 14.82 -20.18
CA LEU A 208 1.75 15.16 -21.59
C LEU A 208 2.50 16.43 -22.02
N TYR A 209 2.90 17.31 -21.10
CA TYR A 209 3.58 18.57 -21.42
C TYR A 209 4.72 18.89 -20.43
N ALA A 210 5.90 19.24 -20.96
CA ALA A 210 6.94 19.92 -20.18
C ALA A 210 6.54 21.39 -20.01
N ASN A 211 6.00 21.72 -18.83
CA ASN A 211 5.46 23.04 -18.52
C ASN A 211 6.56 24.05 -18.17
N ILE A 212 6.67 25.13 -18.94
CA ILE A 212 7.63 26.23 -18.73
C ILE A 212 6.84 27.53 -18.53
N TRP A 213 7.12 28.30 -17.47
CA TRP A 213 6.57 29.64 -17.29
C TRP A 213 7.64 30.70 -17.57
N THR A 214 7.30 31.70 -18.38
CA THR A 214 8.20 32.85 -18.61
C THR A 214 7.57 34.11 -18.03
N ALA A 215 8.28 34.77 -17.12
CA ALA A 215 7.76 35.87 -16.33
C ALA A 215 8.70 37.08 -16.28
N ASN A 216 8.23 38.21 -15.78
CA ASN A 216 9.10 39.17 -15.12
C ASN A 216 9.27 38.74 -13.66
N LEU A 217 10.50 38.50 -13.17
CA LEU A 217 10.74 37.98 -11.82
C LEU A 217 11.26 39.08 -10.88
N GLU A 218 10.87 38.99 -9.61
CA GLU A 218 11.40 39.82 -8.51
C GLU A 218 12.88 39.47 -8.19
N ASP A 219 13.51 40.25 -7.31
CA ASP A 219 14.85 40.01 -6.73
C ASP A 219 16.00 39.67 -7.70
N THR A 220 15.89 40.08 -8.97
CA THR A 220 16.86 39.76 -10.05
C THR A 220 17.06 38.26 -10.29
N LEU A 221 16.04 37.45 -9.97
CA LEU A 221 16.04 36.01 -10.22
C LEU A 221 16.01 35.69 -11.72
N LEU A 222 16.82 34.71 -12.13
CA LEU A 222 16.86 34.23 -13.51
C LEU A 222 16.00 32.98 -13.74
N GLY A 223 15.87 32.06 -12.79
CA GLY A 223 15.02 30.87 -12.92
C GLY A 223 14.91 30.02 -11.66
N TYR A 224 13.99 29.05 -11.68
CA TYR A 224 13.92 27.91 -10.75
C TYR A 224 13.08 26.77 -11.32
N ALA A 225 13.26 25.55 -10.81
CA ALA A 225 12.58 24.33 -11.22
C ALA A 225 11.75 23.69 -10.09
N GLN A 226 11.20 22.51 -10.38
CA GLN A 226 10.77 21.54 -9.38
C GLN A 226 11.57 20.26 -9.61
N PHE A 227 12.17 19.68 -8.56
CA PHE A 227 12.83 18.38 -8.68
C PHE A 227 11.77 17.27 -8.88
N PRO A 228 12.11 16.20 -9.64
CA PRO A 228 11.15 15.16 -10.03
C PRO A 228 10.85 14.18 -8.88
N SER A 229 9.60 13.72 -8.77
CA SER A 229 9.14 12.82 -7.70
C SER A 229 9.34 11.34 -8.00
N ASN A 230 9.51 10.54 -6.95
CA ASN A 230 10.08 9.19 -6.98
C ASN A 230 9.11 8.00 -7.14
N SER A 231 7.79 8.18 -7.37
CA SER A 231 6.92 7.02 -7.64
C SER A 231 7.07 6.50 -9.07
N THR A 232 7.21 5.18 -9.19
CA THR A 232 7.10 4.42 -10.46
C THR A 232 5.72 3.76 -10.63
N LEU A 233 4.83 3.89 -9.65
CA LEU A 233 3.56 3.16 -9.57
C LEU A 233 2.37 4.11 -9.76
N PRO A 234 1.58 3.97 -10.84
CA PRO A 234 0.35 4.74 -11.03
C PRO A 234 -0.64 4.52 -9.88
N GLY A 235 -1.14 5.59 -9.28
CA GLY A 235 -2.12 5.53 -8.18
C GLY A 235 -1.54 5.50 -6.77
N MET A 236 -0.22 5.48 -6.60
CA MET A 236 0.45 5.81 -5.33
C MET A 236 0.86 7.29 -5.28
N ASP A 237 0.63 7.95 -4.15
CA ASP A 237 1.06 9.34 -3.93
C ASP A 237 2.59 9.45 -3.91
N ALA A 238 3.16 10.14 -4.90
CA ALA A 238 4.61 10.23 -5.13
C ALA A 238 5.32 11.23 -4.20
N ASN A 239 5.47 10.87 -2.92
CA ASN A 239 6.08 11.69 -1.87
C ASN A 239 5.62 13.16 -1.91
N ASN A 240 4.32 13.36 -2.17
CA ASN A 240 3.61 14.65 -2.22
C ASN A 240 4.34 15.82 -2.92
N GLY A 241 5.15 15.54 -3.94
CA GLY A 241 5.61 16.56 -4.87
C GLY A 241 4.41 17.15 -5.59
N SER A 242 4.17 18.46 -5.43
CA SER A 242 2.95 19.10 -5.93
C SER A 242 2.89 19.01 -7.47
N ALA A 243 2.02 18.11 -7.97
CA ALA A 243 1.74 17.94 -9.38
C ALA A 243 1.15 19.20 -10.05
N LEU A 244 0.69 20.17 -9.23
CA LEU A 244 0.16 21.47 -9.65
C LEU A 244 1.24 22.57 -9.79
N THR A 245 2.49 22.28 -9.37
CA THR A 245 3.63 23.22 -9.44
C THR A 245 4.84 22.62 -10.15
N ASP A 246 4.69 21.46 -10.79
CA ASP A 246 5.75 20.82 -11.57
C ASP A 246 6.21 21.69 -12.76
N GLY A 247 7.40 21.43 -13.28
CA GLY A 247 8.02 22.18 -14.36
C GLY A 247 8.70 23.49 -13.91
N VAL A 248 9.14 24.27 -14.90
CA VAL A 248 10.23 25.25 -14.75
C VAL A 248 9.76 26.69 -14.93
N VAL A 249 10.30 27.63 -14.15
CA VAL A 249 10.08 29.08 -14.33
C VAL A 249 11.38 29.78 -14.71
N VAL A 250 11.34 30.67 -15.70
CA VAL A 250 12.49 31.50 -16.09
C VAL A 250 12.12 32.97 -16.30
N LEU A 251 13.08 33.85 -16.07
CA LEU A 251 13.00 35.27 -16.41
C LEU A 251 12.90 35.41 -17.93
N SER A 252 11.83 36.04 -18.39
CA SER A 252 11.53 36.37 -19.78
C SER A 252 12.71 37.01 -20.54
N GLY A 253 13.51 37.83 -19.87
CA GLY A 253 14.73 38.42 -20.44
C GLY A 253 15.88 37.45 -20.70
N SER A 254 15.91 36.28 -20.06
CA SER A 254 16.94 35.25 -20.27
C SER A 254 16.63 34.32 -21.45
N VAL A 255 15.35 34.22 -21.82
CA VAL A 255 14.84 33.39 -22.93
C VAL A 255 15.49 33.82 -24.24
N GLY A 256 16.09 32.88 -24.97
CA GLY A 256 16.71 33.14 -26.27
C GLY A 256 17.73 32.07 -26.67
N SER A 257 18.68 32.45 -27.52
CA SER A 257 19.74 31.53 -28.00
C SER A 257 21.06 32.25 -28.30
N LEU A 258 22.11 31.47 -28.57
CA LEU A 258 23.42 31.95 -29.03
C LEU A 258 23.36 32.89 -30.25
N ILE A 259 22.32 32.77 -31.09
CA ILE A 259 22.14 33.53 -32.34
C ILE A 259 20.94 34.48 -32.32
N ASN A 260 20.04 34.35 -31.35
CA ASN A 260 18.87 35.19 -31.16
C ASN A 260 18.74 35.54 -29.66
N GLU A 261 19.68 36.36 -29.17
CA GLU A 261 19.87 36.62 -27.75
C GLU A 261 18.68 37.31 -27.05
N GLY A 262 18.44 36.98 -25.78
CA GLY A 262 17.54 37.70 -24.88
C GLY A 262 18.10 39.06 -24.42
N THR A 263 17.44 39.67 -23.45
CA THR A 263 17.78 41.00 -22.91
C THR A 263 18.59 40.98 -21.61
N ALA A 264 18.60 39.87 -20.85
CA ALA A 264 19.25 39.75 -19.54
C ALA A 264 20.76 39.43 -19.62
N THR A 265 21.54 40.23 -20.34
CA THR A 265 23.01 40.01 -20.48
C THR A 265 23.70 39.97 -19.11
N PRO A 266 24.60 39.00 -18.82
CA PRO A 266 25.21 38.00 -19.72
C PRO A 266 24.43 36.67 -19.87
N TYR A 267 23.29 36.53 -19.18
CA TYR A 267 22.48 35.32 -19.10
C TYR A 267 21.37 35.32 -20.17
N ASN A 268 21.76 35.64 -21.41
CA ASN A 268 20.85 35.97 -22.50
C ASN A 268 20.98 35.06 -23.73
N LYS A 269 21.56 33.86 -23.58
CA LYS A 269 21.74 32.90 -24.67
C LYS A 269 20.98 31.60 -24.41
N GLY A 270 20.02 31.64 -23.49
CA GLY A 270 19.07 30.57 -23.19
C GLY A 270 19.56 29.49 -22.24
N ARG A 271 20.74 29.63 -21.63
CA ARG A 271 21.30 28.58 -20.75
C ARG A 271 20.61 28.49 -19.41
N THR A 272 19.99 29.57 -18.94
CA THR A 272 19.12 29.54 -17.76
C THR A 272 18.07 28.44 -17.89
N LEU A 273 17.37 28.36 -19.03
CA LEU A 273 16.39 27.29 -19.21
C LEU A 273 17.05 25.90 -19.31
N THR A 274 18.22 25.78 -19.96
CA THR A 274 18.99 24.53 -19.99
C THR A 274 19.38 24.03 -18.58
N HIS A 275 19.76 24.95 -17.69
CA HIS A 275 20.11 24.70 -16.30
C HIS A 275 18.88 24.25 -15.47
N GLU A 276 17.80 25.01 -15.50
CA GLU A 276 16.56 24.65 -14.77
C GLU A 276 15.93 23.34 -15.31
N MET A 277 16.01 23.08 -16.62
CA MET A 277 15.58 21.80 -17.20
C MET A 277 16.49 20.64 -16.78
N GLY A 278 17.77 20.90 -16.47
CA GLY A 278 18.65 19.92 -15.83
C GLY A 278 18.16 19.54 -14.43
N HIS A 279 17.79 20.52 -13.60
CA HIS A 279 17.21 20.26 -12.27
C HIS A 279 15.88 19.51 -12.33
N TRP A 280 14.97 19.92 -13.21
CA TRP A 280 13.69 19.22 -13.41
C TRP A 280 13.87 17.77 -13.89
N LEU A 281 14.98 17.47 -14.54
CA LEU A 281 15.40 16.12 -14.94
C LEU A 281 16.40 15.47 -13.96
N GLY A 282 16.45 15.95 -12.70
CA GLY A 282 17.14 15.32 -11.58
C GLY A 282 18.64 15.60 -11.46
N LEU A 283 19.18 16.64 -12.11
CA LEU A 283 20.57 17.07 -11.91
C LEU A 283 20.70 18.04 -10.74
N ARG A 284 21.71 17.82 -9.90
CA ARG A 284 22.15 18.77 -8.86
C ARG A 284 23.18 19.74 -9.45
N HIS A 285 23.50 20.83 -8.74
CA HIS A 285 24.60 21.72 -9.10
C HIS A 285 25.95 20.99 -9.03
N ILE A 286 26.96 21.38 -9.82
CA ILE A 286 28.25 20.64 -9.86
C ILE A 286 29.10 20.74 -8.57
N TRP A 287 28.75 21.63 -7.63
CA TRP A 287 29.34 21.67 -6.28
C TRP A 287 28.43 21.02 -5.23
N GLY A 288 27.38 20.32 -5.68
CA GLY A 288 26.43 19.55 -4.87
C GLY A 288 25.64 20.33 -3.80
N ASP A 289 25.69 21.67 -3.85
CA ASP A 289 25.15 22.59 -2.86
C ASP A 289 25.80 22.51 -1.46
N THR A 290 27.04 22.01 -1.40
CA THR A 290 27.84 21.99 -0.17
C THR A 290 29.12 22.84 -0.33
N SER A 291 29.92 22.92 0.73
CA SER A 291 31.27 23.51 0.71
C SER A 291 32.37 22.46 0.90
N ASN A 292 32.05 21.20 0.62
CA ASN A 292 32.98 20.07 0.66
C ASN A 292 33.67 19.88 -0.70
N CYS A 293 34.81 19.18 -0.69
CA CYS A 293 35.36 18.58 -1.90
C CYS A 293 34.98 17.09 -1.89
N THR A 294 33.74 16.81 -2.28
CA THR A 294 33.15 15.48 -2.43
C THR A 294 32.14 15.50 -3.58
N ASN A 295 31.88 14.33 -4.17
CA ASN A 295 31.02 14.17 -5.34
C ASN A 295 29.52 14.28 -4.99
N ASP A 296 29.14 15.44 -4.47
CA ASP A 296 27.82 15.73 -3.90
C ASP A 296 26.75 16.05 -4.98
N ASP A 297 27.13 16.00 -6.27
CA ASP A 297 26.26 16.04 -7.46
C ASP A 297 25.93 14.64 -8.04
N TYR A 298 26.55 13.60 -7.48
CA TYR A 298 26.42 12.18 -7.83
C TYR A 298 26.74 11.84 -9.30
N CYS A 299 27.66 12.59 -9.92
CA CYS A 299 28.17 12.32 -11.27
C CYS A 299 29.68 12.06 -11.22
N ALA A 300 30.13 10.82 -11.45
CA ALA A 300 31.54 10.46 -11.29
C ALA A 300 32.47 10.96 -12.43
N ASP A 301 31.95 11.79 -13.35
CA ASP A 301 32.68 12.40 -14.46
C ASP A 301 32.58 13.94 -14.51
N THR A 302 31.96 14.57 -13.49
CA THR A 302 32.20 15.97 -13.10
C THR A 302 33.35 16.03 -12.07
N PRO A 303 34.35 16.91 -12.25
CA PRO A 303 35.32 17.23 -11.20
C PRO A 303 34.63 17.82 -9.97
N ASP A 304 35.10 17.44 -8.78
CA ASP A 304 34.53 17.92 -7.53
C ASP A 304 34.71 19.45 -7.41
N SER A 305 33.74 20.14 -6.81
CA SER A 305 33.87 21.57 -6.47
C SER A 305 33.16 21.89 -5.16
N ASN A 306 33.61 22.94 -4.48
CA ASN A 306 33.08 23.40 -3.19
C ASN A 306 32.39 24.78 -3.25
N ALA A 307 32.16 25.31 -4.46
CA ALA A 307 31.45 26.56 -4.71
C ALA A 307 31.07 26.69 -6.21
N SER A 308 30.11 27.55 -6.54
CA SER A 308 29.73 27.85 -7.94
C SER A 308 30.71 28.83 -8.60
N ASN A 309 30.88 28.78 -9.92
CA ASN A 309 31.73 29.72 -10.66
C ASN A 309 30.93 30.88 -11.26
N SER A 310 31.46 32.10 -11.12
CA SER A 310 30.93 33.30 -11.78
C SER A 310 31.83 33.72 -12.95
N GLY A 311 31.23 34.27 -14.01
CA GLY A 311 31.97 34.62 -15.24
C GLY A 311 32.37 33.38 -16.05
N CYS A 312 33.67 33.28 -16.40
CA CYS A 312 34.26 32.12 -17.08
C CYS A 312 35.72 31.93 -16.61
N PRO A 313 35.95 31.40 -15.39
CA PRO A 313 37.29 31.25 -14.83
C PRO A 313 38.04 30.05 -15.43
N THR A 314 39.27 29.84 -14.99
CA THR A 314 39.95 28.55 -15.09
C THR A 314 40.57 28.30 -13.73
N ILE A 315 39.87 27.51 -12.92
CA ILE A 315 40.15 27.27 -11.52
C ILE A 315 40.03 25.78 -11.23
N ASP A 316 40.77 25.34 -10.23
CA ASP A 316 40.73 23.99 -9.67
C ASP A 316 40.61 24.21 -8.17
N ARG A 317 39.42 23.94 -7.61
CA ARG A 317 39.14 24.10 -6.18
C ARG A 317 39.40 22.83 -5.37
N CYS A 318 39.29 21.65 -5.99
CA CYS A 318 39.26 20.36 -5.30
C CYS A 318 40.26 19.30 -5.84
N SER A 319 41.38 19.74 -6.43
CA SER A 319 42.59 19.02 -6.95
C SER A 319 43.08 17.72 -6.30
N ALA A 320 42.51 17.31 -5.16
CA ALA A 320 42.69 15.99 -4.56
C ALA A 320 41.90 14.88 -5.30
N ASP A 321 40.85 15.22 -6.07
CA ASP A 321 40.06 14.28 -6.87
C ASP A 321 40.88 13.65 -8.02
N GLY A 322 41.79 14.44 -8.61
CA GLY A 322 42.59 14.09 -9.78
C GLY A 322 41.85 14.20 -11.11
N LEU A 323 40.65 14.80 -11.16
CA LEU A 323 39.83 14.89 -12.38
C LEU A 323 40.18 16.14 -13.20
N GLY A 324 40.47 17.28 -12.56
CA GLY A 324 41.02 18.47 -13.20
C GLY A 324 40.44 19.78 -12.66
N PRO A 325 40.51 20.87 -13.45
CA PRO A 325 39.79 22.11 -13.16
C PRO A 325 38.28 21.90 -13.01
N ASP A 326 37.63 22.72 -12.19
CA ASP A 326 36.18 22.85 -12.11
C ASP A 326 35.58 22.93 -13.53
N MET A 327 34.52 22.17 -13.81
CA MET A 327 33.90 22.14 -15.15
C MET A 327 33.01 23.37 -15.38
N VAL A 328 33.65 24.53 -15.53
CA VAL A 328 33.03 25.85 -15.77
C VAL A 328 32.15 25.91 -17.02
N GLU A 329 32.34 24.98 -17.96
CA GLU A 329 31.50 24.78 -19.13
C GLU A 329 30.23 23.93 -18.89
N ASN A 330 30.05 23.35 -17.71
CA ASN A 330 28.88 22.55 -17.40
C ASN A 330 27.62 23.43 -17.29
N TYR A 331 26.48 22.94 -17.79
CA TYR A 331 25.22 23.66 -17.68
C TYR A 331 24.76 23.83 -16.21
N MET A 332 25.18 22.94 -15.29
CA MET A 332 24.83 22.96 -13.87
C MET A 332 25.78 23.78 -12.98
N ASP A 333 26.64 24.62 -13.57
CA ASP A 333 27.40 25.67 -12.86
C ASP A 333 26.68 27.04 -12.94
N TYR A 334 27.19 28.09 -12.29
CA TYR A 334 26.63 29.46 -12.31
C TYR A 334 27.30 30.41 -13.30
N THR A 335 28.10 29.88 -14.21
CA THR A 335 28.88 30.64 -15.20
C THR A 335 28.01 31.40 -16.20
N ASN A 336 28.63 32.34 -16.90
CA ASN A 336 27.97 33.08 -17.96
C ASN A 336 27.57 32.15 -19.11
N ASP A 337 26.36 32.34 -19.66
CA ASP A 337 25.82 31.48 -20.73
C ASP A 337 26.78 31.24 -21.91
N ALA A 338 27.63 32.23 -22.22
CA ALA A 338 28.59 32.18 -23.31
C ALA A 338 29.71 31.14 -23.15
N CYS A 339 29.83 30.52 -21.98
CA CYS A 339 30.87 29.53 -21.66
C CYS A 339 30.29 28.12 -21.40
N MET A 340 29.01 28.03 -21.03
CA MET A 340 28.27 26.77 -20.84
C MET A 340 28.04 26.03 -22.18
N ASN A 341 28.44 24.76 -22.26
CA ASN A 341 28.32 23.93 -23.47
C ASN A 341 28.24 22.39 -23.27
N ILE A 342 28.24 21.87 -22.04
CA ILE A 342 28.28 20.40 -21.78
C ILE A 342 27.31 19.92 -20.69
N PHE A 343 26.65 18.78 -20.96
CA PHE A 343 26.28 17.78 -19.95
C PHE A 343 27.22 16.57 -20.05
N THR A 344 27.59 15.97 -18.92
CA THR A 344 28.48 14.80 -18.88
C THR A 344 27.74 13.48 -19.14
N ALA A 345 28.46 12.35 -19.21
CA ALA A 345 27.86 11.06 -19.49
C ALA A 345 27.06 10.50 -18.30
N ASP A 346 27.50 10.75 -17.05
CA ASP A 346 26.70 10.39 -15.88
C ASP A 346 25.52 11.35 -15.66
N GLN A 347 25.67 12.64 -15.93
CA GLN A 347 24.53 13.59 -15.97
C GLN A 347 23.48 13.14 -16.99
N VAL A 348 23.89 12.79 -18.22
CA VAL A 348 22.97 12.21 -19.23
C VAL A 348 22.33 10.91 -18.74
N ASN A 349 23.07 10.04 -18.05
CA ASN A 349 22.49 8.81 -17.53
C ASN A 349 21.43 9.08 -16.45
N ARG A 350 21.63 10.07 -15.57
CA ARG A 350 20.64 10.52 -14.58
C ARG A 350 19.39 11.08 -15.26
N ILE A 351 19.54 12.03 -16.19
CA ILE A 351 18.44 12.63 -16.96
C ILE A 351 17.52 11.56 -17.57
N ILE A 352 18.09 10.58 -18.28
CA ILE A 352 17.26 9.56 -18.94
C ILE A 352 16.73 8.53 -17.93
N THR A 353 17.40 8.31 -16.79
CA THR A 353 16.83 7.48 -15.72
C THR A 353 15.59 8.13 -15.10
N VAL A 354 15.60 9.45 -14.90
CA VAL A 354 14.40 10.22 -14.51
C VAL A 354 13.30 10.12 -15.56
N LEU A 355 13.62 10.33 -16.84
CA LEU A 355 12.65 10.19 -17.94
C LEU A 355 12.13 8.75 -18.15
N GLU A 356 12.83 7.73 -17.66
CA GLU A 356 12.37 6.33 -17.67
C GLU A 356 11.51 5.97 -16.43
N ASN A 357 11.57 6.72 -15.31
CA ASN A 357 11.05 6.24 -14.01
C ASN A 357 10.28 7.24 -13.14
N ALA A 358 10.47 8.56 -13.27
CA ALA A 358 9.88 9.54 -12.34
C ALA A 358 8.36 9.73 -12.53
N ASP A 359 7.64 9.95 -11.43
CA ASP A 359 6.19 10.15 -11.46
C ASP A 359 5.82 11.33 -12.34
N GLY A 360 4.75 11.16 -13.11
CA GLY A 360 4.21 12.13 -14.06
C GLY A 360 5.18 12.59 -15.16
N ILE A 361 6.43 12.13 -15.19
CA ILE A 361 7.45 12.51 -16.18
C ILE A 361 7.76 11.31 -17.10
N SER A 362 7.70 10.09 -16.59
CA SER A 362 7.95 8.84 -17.32
C SER A 362 7.09 8.63 -18.57
N ASN A 363 5.93 9.28 -18.65
CA ASN A 363 5.02 9.24 -19.80
C ASN A 363 5.26 10.34 -20.85
N LEU A 364 6.05 11.39 -20.58
CA LEU A 364 6.24 12.52 -21.51
C LEU A 364 6.82 12.11 -22.86
N GLN A 365 7.73 11.15 -22.86
CA GLN A 365 8.29 10.52 -24.05
C GLN A 365 7.24 9.87 -24.97
N ASN A 366 6.03 9.60 -24.46
CA ASN A 366 4.88 9.01 -25.17
C ASN A 366 3.86 10.06 -25.61
N SER A 367 4.04 11.31 -25.19
CA SER A 367 3.06 12.37 -25.43
C SER A 367 3.01 12.74 -26.90
N THR A 368 1.84 12.58 -27.49
CA THR A 368 1.59 12.92 -28.89
C THR A 368 1.25 14.40 -29.09
N THR A 369 1.17 15.20 -28.01
CA THR A 369 0.62 16.57 -28.03
C THR A 369 1.49 17.60 -28.76
N GLY A 370 2.78 17.33 -28.95
CA GLY A 370 3.70 18.14 -29.75
C GLY A 370 3.97 17.58 -31.15
N ASN A 371 3.42 16.41 -31.50
CA ASN A 371 3.76 15.75 -32.75
C ASN A 371 2.82 16.22 -33.89
N PRO A 372 3.32 16.90 -34.94
CA PRO A 372 2.51 17.35 -36.05
C PRO A 372 2.17 16.23 -37.04
N GLU A 373 2.44 14.95 -36.74
CA GLU A 373 2.13 13.78 -37.55
C GLU A 373 1.26 12.74 -36.80
N PRO A 374 0.43 11.96 -37.52
CA PRO A 374 -0.56 11.05 -36.92
C PRO A 374 0.08 9.76 -36.35
N ILE A 375 0.88 9.90 -35.29
CA ILE A 375 1.52 8.79 -34.57
C ILE A 375 0.56 8.20 -33.53
N ILE A 376 0.39 6.87 -33.56
CA ILE A 376 -0.46 6.10 -32.66
C ILE A 376 0.39 5.48 -31.52
N ALA A 377 -0.08 5.64 -30.28
CA ALA A 377 0.56 5.10 -29.07
C ALA A 377 -0.46 4.71 -27.98
N PHE A 378 -0.10 3.78 -27.10
CA PHE A 378 -0.76 3.67 -25.78
C PHE A 378 -0.48 4.96 -25.00
N ARG A 379 -1.49 5.53 -24.32
CA ARG A 379 -1.27 6.70 -23.44
C ARG A 379 -0.42 6.33 -22.22
N THR A 380 -0.63 5.12 -21.70
CA THR A 380 0.11 4.55 -20.57
C THR A 380 0.62 3.15 -20.98
N PRO A 381 1.94 2.96 -21.21
CA PRO A 381 2.50 1.71 -21.72
C PRO A 381 2.92 0.72 -20.61
N ILE A 382 2.83 1.11 -19.34
CA ILE A 382 3.11 0.24 -18.18
C ILE A 382 2.00 0.44 -17.15
N LEU A 383 1.38 -0.65 -16.71
CA LEU A 383 0.31 -0.69 -15.71
C LEU A 383 0.54 -1.87 -14.77
N ASN A 384 0.17 -1.74 -13.50
CA ASN A 384 0.19 -2.83 -12.53
C ASN A 384 -1.03 -2.69 -11.61
N GLU A 385 -1.77 -3.77 -11.34
CA GLU A 385 -2.89 -3.76 -10.39
C GLU A 385 -2.98 -5.11 -9.65
N MET A 386 -3.53 -5.11 -8.45
CA MET A 386 -3.85 -6.31 -7.67
C MET A 386 -4.83 -7.21 -8.44
N GLU A 387 -4.66 -8.53 -8.39
CA GLU A 387 -5.55 -9.51 -9.02
C GLU A 387 -6.95 -9.46 -8.42
N GLY A 388 -7.05 -9.68 -7.11
CA GLY A 388 -8.28 -9.69 -6.34
C GLY A 388 -8.88 -11.10 -6.23
N THR A 389 -9.05 -11.58 -5.00
CA THR A 389 -9.62 -12.91 -4.73
C THR A 389 -11.11 -13.03 -5.13
N GLY A 390 -11.44 -13.92 -6.07
CA GLY A 390 -12.77 -14.51 -6.14
C GLY A 390 -13.04 -15.45 -7.32
N CYS A 391 -13.99 -15.00 -8.16
CA CYS A 391 -14.42 -15.62 -9.43
C CYS A 391 -15.05 -14.57 -10.38
N ASN A 392 -14.81 -13.28 -10.16
CA ASN A 392 -15.39 -12.23 -10.97
C ASN A 392 -14.41 -11.84 -12.09
N TYR A 393 -14.59 -10.65 -12.65
CA TYR A 393 -13.63 -10.05 -13.56
C TYR A 393 -13.79 -8.54 -13.56
N ARG A 394 -12.72 -7.83 -13.93
CA ARG A 394 -12.75 -6.41 -14.28
C ARG A 394 -12.42 -6.19 -15.74
N ASP A 395 -13.17 -5.31 -16.39
CA ASP A 395 -12.88 -4.85 -17.75
C ASP A 395 -12.07 -3.54 -17.66
N LEU A 396 -10.87 -3.55 -18.24
CA LEU A 396 -9.85 -2.50 -18.18
C LEU A 396 -9.76 -1.78 -19.53
N ASP A 397 -10.37 -0.60 -19.57
CA ASP A 397 -10.44 0.25 -20.76
C ASP A 397 -9.17 1.14 -20.88
N ILE A 398 -8.18 0.63 -21.61
CA ILE A 398 -6.85 1.21 -21.77
C ILE A 398 -6.82 2.14 -22.99
N PRO A 399 -6.57 3.46 -22.81
CA PRO A 399 -6.67 4.44 -23.89
C PRO A 399 -5.44 4.44 -24.82
N ILE A 400 -5.74 4.52 -26.12
CA ILE A 400 -4.81 4.63 -27.23
C ILE A 400 -5.10 5.95 -27.95
N GLN A 401 -4.06 6.75 -28.14
CA GLN A 401 -4.14 8.11 -28.66
C GLN A 401 -3.46 8.25 -30.02
N ILE A 402 -3.87 9.26 -30.79
CA ILE A 402 -3.19 9.70 -32.01
C ILE A 402 -3.01 11.23 -31.95
N GLY A 403 -1.80 11.73 -32.18
CA GLY A 403 -1.51 13.18 -32.01
C GLY A 403 -2.23 14.11 -32.99
N LYS A 404 -2.61 13.55 -34.14
CA LYS A 404 -3.21 14.25 -35.26
C LYS A 404 -4.13 13.28 -36.01
N ALA A 405 -5.18 13.81 -36.61
CA ALA A 405 -6.08 13.02 -37.44
C ALA A 405 -5.35 12.46 -38.69
N PRO A 406 -5.51 11.16 -39.02
CA PRO A 406 -4.82 10.55 -40.15
C PRO A 406 -5.52 10.87 -41.48
N SER A 407 -4.78 10.86 -42.58
CA SER A 407 -5.29 11.13 -43.93
C SER A 407 -6.11 9.98 -44.55
N ALA A 408 -6.03 8.79 -43.98
CA ALA A 408 -6.84 7.61 -44.29
C ALA A 408 -7.05 6.78 -43.02
N ASP A 409 -8.03 5.87 -43.03
CA ASP A 409 -8.32 5.02 -41.87
C ASP A 409 -7.09 4.21 -41.44
N ALA A 410 -6.88 4.11 -40.13
CA ALA A 410 -5.74 3.46 -39.51
C ALA A 410 -6.22 2.41 -38.50
N THR A 411 -6.25 1.15 -38.92
CA THR A 411 -6.69 0.02 -38.11
C THR A 411 -5.51 -0.57 -37.35
N ILE A 412 -5.64 -0.64 -36.02
CA ILE A 412 -4.73 -1.37 -35.14
C ILE A 412 -5.29 -2.77 -34.91
N THR A 413 -4.41 -3.78 -34.96
CA THR A 413 -4.67 -5.15 -34.49
C THR A 413 -3.68 -5.49 -33.40
N PHE A 414 -4.17 -5.99 -32.26
CA PHE A 414 -3.32 -6.35 -31.13
C PHE A 414 -2.88 -7.81 -31.19
N THR A 415 -1.68 -8.09 -30.67
CA THR A 415 -1.18 -9.45 -30.45
C THR A 415 -0.52 -9.57 -29.08
N LEU A 416 -0.72 -10.71 -28.42
CA LEU A 416 -0.36 -10.93 -27.02
C LEU A 416 0.92 -11.77 -26.87
N SER A 417 1.67 -11.51 -25.80
CA SER A 417 2.58 -12.44 -25.14
C SER A 417 2.60 -12.12 -23.64
N GLY A 418 3.49 -12.74 -22.86
CA GLY A 418 3.60 -12.51 -21.42
C GLY A 418 4.00 -13.78 -20.69
N THR A 419 3.75 -13.81 -19.40
CA THR A 419 3.64 -15.05 -18.61
C THR A 419 2.16 -15.51 -18.55
N ALA A 420 1.24 -14.55 -18.47
CA ALA A 420 -0.20 -14.73 -18.27
C ALA A 420 -0.89 -15.67 -19.27
N THR A 421 -1.82 -16.49 -18.76
CA THR A 421 -2.58 -17.51 -19.47
C THR A 421 -3.98 -17.02 -19.88
N ASN A 422 -4.09 -16.54 -21.13
CA ASN A 422 -5.36 -16.11 -21.72
C ASN A 422 -6.48 -17.20 -21.61
N MET A 423 -7.63 -16.82 -21.03
CA MET A 423 -8.78 -17.61 -20.57
C MET A 423 -8.68 -18.24 -19.17
N THR A 424 -7.58 -18.05 -18.44
CA THR A 424 -7.51 -18.31 -16.99
C THR A 424 -7.57 -16.96 -16.25
N ASP A 425 -6.54 -16.15 -16.42
CA ASP A 425 -6.27 -14.90 -15.70
C ASP A 425 -6.61 -13.64 -16.53
N PHE A 426 -6.65 -13.72 -17.87
CA PHE A 426 -7.18 -12.62 -18.70
C PHE A 426 -7.86 -13.01 -20.03
N GLU A 427 -8.66 -12.10 -20.61
CA GLU A 427 -9.25 -12.18 -21.96
C GLU A 427 -9.07 -10.85 -22.73
N LEU A 428 -8.58 -10.90 -23.98
CA LEU A 428 -8.56 -9.73 -24.88
C LEU A 428 -9.93 -9.49 -25.52
N VAL A 429 -10.73 -8.60 -24.92
CA VAL A 429 -12.10 -8.29 -25.35
C VAL A 429 -12.13 -7.47 -26.66
N THR A 430 -11.19 -6.53 -26.82
CA THR A 430 -11.15 -5.62 -27.99
C THR A 430 -9.90 -5.88 -28.86
N PRO A 431 -9.91 -6.86 -29.80
CA PRO A 431 -8.72 -7.27 -30.56
C PRO A 431 -8.28 -6.30 -31.67
N THR A 432 -9.13 -5.32 -32.02
CA THR A 432 -8.82 -4.30 -33.03
C THR A 432 -9.50 -2.97 -32.72
N VAL A 433 -8.83 -1.84 -32.97
CA VAL A 433 -9.43 -0.50 -33.00
C VAL A 433 -9.16 0.19 -34.34
N THR A 434 -9.83 1.30 -34.66
CA THR A 434 -9.58 2.04 -35.91
C THR A 434 -9.75 3.54 -35.74
N PHE A 435 -8.67 4.29 -35.91
CA PHE A 435 -8.72 5.74 -36.06
C PHE A 435 -9.26 6.06 -37.46
N THR A 436 -10.35 6.83 -37.53
CA THR A 436 -11.01 7.18 -38.79
C THR A 436 -10.32 8.36 -39.46
N ALA A 437 -10.23 8.36 -40.80
CA ALA A 437 -9.66 9.45 -41.57
C ALA A 437 -10.29 10.81 -41.17
N GLY A 438 -9.46 11.76 -40.76
CA GLY A 438 -9.91 13.09 -40.31
C GLY A 438 -10.43 13.18 -38.87
N SER A 439 -10.28 12.13 -38.04
CA SER A 439 -10.54 12.14 -36.60
C SER A 439 -9.27 11.81 -35.78
N ASN A 440 -9.12 12.44 -34.62
CA ASN A 440 -8.14 12.12 -33.58
C ASN A 440 -8.79 11.59 -32.28
N ASP A 441 -10.02 11.07 -32.36
CA ASP A 441 -10.75 10.53 -31.21
C ASP A 441 -10.00 9.35 -30.58
N ILE A 442 -9.79 9.39 -29.26
CA ILE A 442 -9.15 8.31 -28.48
C ILE A 442 -9.89 6.99 -28.72
N GLN A 443 -9.12 5.92 -28.92
CA GLN A 443 -9.61 4.56 -29.05
C GLN A 443 -9.27 3.75 -27.79
N THR A 444 -10.00 2.66 -27.53
CA THR A 444 -9.84 1.87 -26.30
C THR A 444 -9.48 0.42 -26.61
N LEU A 445 -8.38 -0.06 -26.03
CA LEU A 445 -8.13 -1.49 -25.83
C LEU A 445 -8.88 -1.90 -24.56
N THR A 446 -9.73 -2.92 -24.62
CA THR A 446 -10.33 -3.52 -23.42
C THR A 446 -9.67 -4.87 -23.17
N LEU A 447 -8.95 -4.98 -22.06
CA LEU A 447 -8.53 -6.25 -21.47
C LEU A 447 -9.51 -6.61 -20.36
N ARG A 448 -9.91 -7.86 -20.24
CA ARG A 448 -10.57 -8.40 -19.07
C ARG A 448 -9.53 -9.12 -18.22
N VAL A 449 -9.43 -8.79 -16.94
CA VAL A 449 -8.65 -9.56 -15.96
C VAL A 449 -9.65 -10.30 -15.07
N PHE A 450 -9.42 -11.59 -14.85
CA PHE A 450 -10.24 -12.41 -13.97
C PHE A 450 -9.78 -12.27 -12.51
N GLU A 451 -10.68 -12.54 -11.58
CA GLU A 451 -10.39 -12.63 -10.14
C GLU A 451 -10.45 -14.12 -9.77
N ASP A 452 -9.40 -14.72 -9.19
CA ASP A 452 -9.44 -16.12 -8.77
C ASP A 452 -8.99 -16.39 -7.32
N SER A 453 -8.22 -17.43 -7.01
CA SER A 453 -7.75 -17.73 -5.64
C SER A 453 -6.45 -18.53 -5.64
N PHE A 454 -5.66 -18.39 -6.71
CA PHE A 454 -4.49 -19.21 -6.97
C PHE A 454 -3.24 -18.61 -6.31
N ILE A 455 -2.30 -19.46 -5.90
CA ILE A 455 -1.09 -19.01 -5.19
C ILE A 455 0.10 -19.14 -6.15
N GLU A 456 0.38 -18.05 -6.86
CA GLU A 456 1.48 -17.96 -7.83
C GLU A 456 2.31 -16.67 -7.73
N ASP A 457 3.25 -16.50 -8.66
CA ASP A 457 4.15 -15.32 -8.76
C ASP A 457 3.48 -14.23 -9.64
N ASP A 458 3.85 -12.95 -9.46
CA ASP A 458 3.31 -11.82 -10.27
C ASP A 458 3.38 -12.08 -11.79
N GLU A 459 2.24 -11.91 -12.45
CA GLU A 459 1.99 -12.28 -13.85
C GLU A 459 2.03 -11.07 -14.80
N THR A 460 2.31 -11.29 -16.08
CA THR A 460 2.41 -10.21 -17.08
C THR A 460 1.65 -10.49 -18.37
N ILE A 461 0.91 -9.48 -18.84
CA ILE A 461 0.30 -9.38 -20.17
C ILE A 461 1.08 -8.35 -20.99
N ILE A 462 1.64 -8.74 -22.13
CA ILE A 462 2.36 -7.86 -23.05
C ILE A 462 1.55 -7.74 -24.35
N VAL A 463 1.06 -6.55 -24.65
CA VAL A 463 0.20 -6.27 -25.81
C VAL A 463 0.97 -5.45 -26.85
N TYR A 464 1.23 -6.03 -28.02
CA TYR A 464 1.84 -5.35 -29.16
C TYR A 464 0.77 -4.81 -30.13
N MET A 465 0.99 -3.61 -30.66
CA MET A 465 0.22 -3.09 -31.79
C MET A 465 0.82 -3.48 -33.15
N THR A 466 -0.05 -3.81 -34.10
CA THR A 466 0.25 -3.87 -35.53
C THR A 466 -0.69 -2.95 -36.30
N LEU A 467 -0.16 -2.14 -37.23
CA LEU A 467 -0.91 -1.10 -37.93
C LEU A 467 -1.16 -1.47 -39.41
N ALA A 468 -2.41 -1.36 -39.82
CA ALA A 468 -2.85 -1.41 -41.20
C ALA A 468 -3.49 -0.06 -41.60
N THR A 469 -2.82 0.68 -42.50
CA THR A 469 -3.34 1.90 -43.12
C THR A 469 -2.92 1.99 -44.59
N SER A 470 -3.44 2.99 -45.29
CA SER A 470 -2.96 3.44 -46.61
C SER A 470 -2.63 4.94 -46.65
N GLY A 471 -2.67 5.61 -45.50
CA GLY A 471 -2.35 7.03 -45.34
C GLY A 471 -0.96 7.26 -44.74
N ASP A 472 -0.89 8.25 -43.85
CA ASP A 472 0.29 8.80 -43.19
C ASP A 472 0.42 8.39 -41.70
N ALA A 473 -0.49 7.57 -41.18
CA ALA A 473 -0.41 7.08 -39.80
C ALA A 473 0.77 6.11 -39.60
N GLU A 474 1.49 6.27 -38.50
CA GLU A 474 2.58 5.39 -38.08
C GLU A 474 2.41 5.01 -36.59
N LEU A 475 3.09 3.94 -36.16
CA LEU A 475 3.18 3.58 -34.74
C LEU A 475 4.32 4.36 -34.08
N ALA A 476 4.21 4.61 -32.78
CA ALA A 476 5.35 5.01 -31.97
C ALA A 476 6.52 4.00 -32.10
N THR A 477 7.74 4.48 -31.92
CA THR A 477 8.97 3.66 -32.02
C THR A 477 9.82 3.65 -30.75
N ASN A 478 9.35 4.35 -29.71
CA ASN A 478 10.02 4.53 -28.42
C ASN A 478 9.82 3.35 -27.44
N GLY A 479 8.80 2.52 -27.66
CA GLY A 479 8.36 1.46 -26.76
C GLY A 479 6.83 1.35 -26.72
N SER A 480 6.13 2.48 -26.75
CA SER A 480 4.68 2.63 -26.46
C SER A 480 3.74 2.27 -27.62
N GLN A 481 4.28 1.65 -28.65
CA GLN A 481 3.56 0.70 -29.51
C GLN A 481 3.32 -0.68 -28.82
N THR A 482 3.84 -0.84 -27.60
CA THR A 482 3.68 -1.99 -26.71
C THR A 482 3.14 -1.52 -25.36
N LEU A 483 2.28 -2.33 -24.74
CA LEU A 483 1.87 -2.22 -23.34
C LEU A 483 2.43 -3.42 -22.58
N THR A 484 2.93 -3.19 -21.37
CA THR A 484 3.09 -4.23 -20.34
C THR A 484 2.10 -3.95 -19.22
N TYR A 485 1.21 -4.88 -18.96
CA TYR A 485 0.30 -4.87 -17.82
C TYR A 485 0.70 -6.00 -16.86
N THR A 486 0.92 -5.70 -15.58
CA THR A 486 1.25 -6.68 -14.55
C THR A 486 0.02 -6.96 -13.69
N ILE A 487 -0.32 -8.24 -13.55
CA ILE A 487 -1.26 -8.74 -12.56
C ILE A 487 -0.42 -9.03 -11.30
N VAL A 488 -0.75 -8.37 -10.18
CA VAL A 488 -0.04 -8.55 -8.90
C VAL A 488 -0.88 -9.49 -8.04
N ASN A 489 -0.34 -10.67 -7.71
CA ASN A 489 -1.09 -11.68 -6.97
C ASN A 489 -1.27 -11.25 -5.49
N ASP A 490 -2.50 -11.30 -4.97
CA ASP A 490 -2.83 -11.06 -3.56
C ASP A 490 -3.21 -12.32 -2.76
N ASP A 491 -3.38 -13.47 -3.43
CA ASP A 491 -3.67 -14.75 -2.81
C ASP A 491 -2.42 -15.49 -2.34
N THR A 492 -2.39 -15.81 -1.04
CA THR A 492 -1.21 -16.35 -0.36
C THR A 492 -1.53 -17.54 0.53
N ALA A 493 -0.58 -18.47 0.62
CA ALA A 493 -0.68 -19.61 1.53
C ALA A 493 -0.74 -19.13 3.00
N PRO A 494 -1.66 -19.66 3.83
CA PRO A 494 -1.84 -19.20 5.19
C PRO A 494 -0.55 -19.40 6.01
N THR A 495 -0.03 -18.30 6.53
CA THR A 495 1.05 -18.33 7.52
C THR A 495 0.51 -18.76 8.87
N LEU A 496 1.36 -19.32 9.74
CA LEU A 496 0.93 -19.68 11.09
C LEU A 496 0.59 -18.43 11.90
N ASN A 497 1.47 -17.43 11.84
CA ASN A 497 1.34 -16.15 12.49
C ASN A 497 1.69 -15.05 11.48
N SER A 498 0.86 -14.02 11.34
CA SER A 498 1.17 -12.80 10.60
C SER A 498 1.49 -11.65 11.56
N LEU A 499 2.52 -10.85 11.26
CA LEU A 499 2.83 -9.65 12.04
C LEU A 499 1.84 -8.54 11.66
N VAL A 500 1.15 -7.99 12.66
CA VAL A 500 0.15 -6.93 12.49
C VAL A 500 0.53 -5.74 13.35
N ASN A 501 0.49 -4.55 12.77
CA ASN A 501 0.62 -3.30 13.51
C ASN A 501 -0.77 -2.92 14.06
N VAL A 502 -0.90 -2.86 15.40
CA VAL A 502 -2.18 -2.59 16.09
C VAL A 502 -2.29 -1.15 16.59
N PHE A 503 -1.18 -0.40 16.58
CA PHE A 503 -1.15 1.04 16.84
C PHE A 503 0.16 1.63 16.32
N SER A 504 0.10 2.69 15.51
CA SER A 504 1.29 3.44 15.08
C SER A 504 1.03 4.93 15.07
N ASP A 505 2.00 5.71 15.53
CA ASP A 505 1.95 7.17 15.53
C ASP A 505 3.36 7.78 15.43
N GLY A 506 3.65 8.39 14.28
CA GLY A 506 4.81 9.26 14.03
C GLY A 506 4.43 10.75 14.08
N PHE A 507 3.27 11.10 14.65
CA PHE A 507 2.79 12.45 14.96
C PHE A 507 2.62 13.48 13.81
N GLU A 508 3.08 13.18 12.58
CA GLU A 508 2.99 14.03 11.38
C GLU A 508 1.59 14.58 11.09
N THR A 509 0.54 13.81 11.39
CA THR A 509 -0.85 14.17 11.07
C THR A 509 -1.42 15.27 11.96
N TYR A 510 -0.70 15.69 13.01
CA TYR A 510 -1.19 16.66 13.98
C TYR A 510 -0.74 18.10 13.71
N ASN A 511 -1.45 19.04 14.35
CA ASN A 511 -1.13 20.47 14.26
C ASN A 511 0.22 20.76 14.93
N ASP A 512 1.02 21.60 14.28
CA ASP A 512 2.32 22.01 14.75
C ASP A 512 2.24 22.74 16.10
N PHE A 513 3.16 22.37 17.00
CA PHE A 513 3.23 22.84 18.38
C PHE A 513 1.97 22.54 19.22
N ALA A 514 1.20 21.50 18.87
CA ALA A 514 0.07 21.06 19.68
C ALA A 514 0.54 20.61 21.07
N SER A 515 0.16 21.40 22.07
CA SER A 515 0.45 21.19 23.51
C SER A 515 -0.72 20.57 24.29
N ASN A 516 -1.71 20.05 23.56
CA ASN A 516 -2.91 19.39 24.07
C ASN A 516 -2.98 17.97 23.48
N PRO A 517 -3.65 17.01 24.15
CA PRO A 517 -3.95 15.67 23.63
C PRO A 517 -4.22 15.59 22.11
N VAL A 518 -3.36 14.85 21.40
CA VAL A 518 -3.45 14.51 19.97
C VAL A 518 -3.71 13.01 19.80
N GLY A 519 -4.17 12.55 18.63
CA GLY A 519 -4.30 11.11 18.32
C GLY A 519 -5.21 10.23 19.21
N GLY A 520 -5.86 10.80 20.22
CA GLY A 520 -6.45 10.04 21.32
C GLY A 520 -5.47 9.69 22.45
N TRP A 521 -4.20 10.07 22.34
CA TRP A 521 -3.25 10.07 23.46
C TRP A 521 -3.81 10.91 24.62
N THR A 522 -3.63 10.44 25.85
CA THR A 522 -3.89 11.24 27.05
C THR A 522 -2.59 11.80 27.59
N MET A 523 -2.61 13.04 28.07
CA MET A 523 -1.45 13.70 28.72
C MET A 523 -1.74 13.97 30.19
N LYS A 524 -0.73 13.86 31.05
CA LYS A 524 -0.85 14.20 32.48
C LYS A 524 0.44 14.79 33.04
N ASP A 525 0.42 16.10 33.21
CA ASP A 525 1.32 16.86 34.06
C ASP A 525 1.03 16.48 35.53
N MET A 526 2.08 16.10 36.27
CA MET A 526 2.02 15.80 37.71
C MET A 526 2.97 16.66 38.55
N ASP A 527 3.70 17.58 37.94
CA ASP A 527 4.73 18.41 38.60
C ASP A 527 4.28 19.88 38.71
N GLY A 528 3.48 20.37 37.76
CA GLY A 528 2.91 21.71 37.68
C GLY A 528 3.91 22.79 37.24
N SER A 529 5.04 22.40 36.66
CA SER A 529 6.17 23.28 36.34
C SER A 529 5.98 24.07 35.06
N THR A 530 6.84 25.08 34.87
CA THR A 530 7.03 25.72 33.56
C THR A 530 8.18 25.02 32.85
N THR A 531 7.93 24.51 31.64
CA THR A 531 8.94 23.82 30.83
C THR A 531 10.04 24.77 30.32
N TYR A 532 11.21 24.21 29.99
CA TYR A 532 12.29 24.99 29.40
C TYR A 532 11.89 25.64 28.06
N GLY A 533 12.49 26.80 27.82
CA GLY A 533 12.33 27.55 26.58
C GLY A 533 13.67 27.71 25.89
N ILE A 534 13.67 27.59 24.56
CA ILE A 534 14.89 27.67 23.76
C ILE A 534 15.35 29.13 23.67
N SER A 535 16.60 29.42 24.06
CA SER A 535 17.12 30.79 24.02
C SER A 535 17.36 31.27 22.59
N ASN A 536 17.03 32.53 22.33
CA ASN A 536 17.06 33.18 21.01
C ASN A 536 16.11 32.60 19.94
N THR A 537 15.33 31.58 20.27
CA THR A 537 14.33 30.98 19.39
C THR A 537 12.93 31.18 19.96
N THR A 538 11.95 31.32 19.07
CA THR A 538 10.54 31.53 19.38
C THR A 538 9.65 30.51 18.68
N PHE A 539 8.76 29.86 19.43
CA PHE A 539 7.73 28.95 18.89
C PHE A 539 6.44 28.98 19.74
N PRO A 540 5.27 28.64 19.16
CA PRO A 540 4.03 28.52 19.92
C PRO A 540 4.16 27.54 21.09
N ASN A 541 3.55 27.86 22.24
CA ASN A 541 3.56 27.03 23.45
C ASN A 541 4.96 26.78 24.09
N GLN A 542 6.01 27.45 23.63
CA GLN A 542 7.31 27.52 24.33
C GLN A 542 7.16 27.99 25.79
N SER A 543 7.81 27.30 26.72
CA SER A 543 7.71 27.55 28.17
C SER A 543 6.27 27.64 28.68
N TYR A 544 5.39 26.76 28.19
CA TYR A 544 4.11 26.49 28.84
C TYR A 544 4.27 25.63 30.09
N THR A 545 3.19 25.52 30.87
CA THR A 545 3.04 24.52 31.92
C THR A 545 2.29 23.33 31.36
N GLY A 546 2.93 22.16 31.35
CA GLY A 546 2.44 20.94 30.74
C GLY A 546 3.58 20.00 30.35
N THR A 547 3.26 19.03 29.50
CA THR A 547 4.07 17.83 29.24
C THR A 547 4.72 17.84 27.84
N PHE A 548 4.14 17.13 26.88
CA PHE A 548 4.66 16.97 25.52
C PHE A 548 4.04 17.99 24.55
N ILE A 549 4.83 18.41 23.56
CA ILE A 549 4.43 19.23 22.42
C ILE A 549 4.70 18.42 21.14
N VAL A 550 3.76 18.41 20.18
CA VAL A 550 4.06 17.98 18.79
C VAL A 550 5.00 19.03 18.18
N PHE A 551 6.30 18.78 18.19
CA PHE A 551 7.32 19.79 17.95
C PHE A 551 7.86 19.69 16.53
N ASN A 552 7.69 20.77 15.76
CA ASN A 552 8.21 20.88 14.40
C ASN A 552 9.43 21.84 14.39
N PRO A 553 10.67 21.35 14.22
CA PRO A 553 11.86 22.21 14.18
C PRO A 553 11.90 23.14 12.95
N SER A 554 11.17 22.85 11.86
CA SER A 554 11.15 23.72 10.68
C SER A 554 10.37 25.02 10.90
N LEU A 555 9.36 24.99 11.78
CA LEU A 555 8.43 26.09 12.01
C LEU A 555 8.75 26.94 13.27
N THR A 556 9.91 26.74 13.89
CA THR A 556 10.43 27.67 14.91
C THR A 556 11.03 28.92 14.27
N SER A 557 11.20 30.00 15.02
CA SER A 557 11.79 31.26 14.52
C SER A 557 12.98 31.70 15.39
N PRO A 558 14.24 31.55 14.92
CA PRO A 558 14.65 30.88 13.67
C PRO A 558 14.34 29.37 13.70
N SER A 559 14.40 28.71 12.55
CA SER A 559 14.28 27.25 12.44
C SER A 559 15.41 26.55 13.20
N LEU A 560 15.12 25.36 13.72
CA LEU A 560 16.05 24.46 14.42
C LEU A 560 16.29 23.16 13.63
N VAL A 561 16.05 23.16 12.32
CA VAL A 561 16.43 22.04 11.44
C VAL A 561 17.95 22.02 11.26
N GLY A 562 18.58 20.86 11.40
CA GLY A 562 20.03 20.68 11.43
C GLY A 562 20.67 20.99 12.80
N GLU A 563 19.85 21.28 13.82
CA GLU A 563 20.28 21.52 15.20
C GLU A 563 19.92 20.32 16.10
N ASN A 564 20.17 20.44 17.40
CA ASN A 564 20.05 19.34 18.35
C ASN A 564 18.60 18.86 18.65
N LEU A 565 17.62 19.28 17.87
CA LEU A 565 16.18 18.99 18.01
C LEU A 565 15.53 18.39 16.74
N ASP A 566 16.33 17.94 15.76
CA ASP A 566 15.84 17.19 14.58
C ASP A 566 15.09 15.91 14.95
N THR A 567 14.01 15.63 14.22
CA THR A 567 13.13 14.45 14.34
C THR A 567 13.84 13.17 13.88
N HIS A 568 13.21 12.00 14.08
CA HIS A 568 13.76 10.72 13.60
C HIS A 568 13.35 10.47 12.16
N SER A 569 12.05 10.61 11.88
CA SER A 569 11.50 10.65 10.54
C SER A 569 10.66 11.93 10.35
N GLY A 570 10.04 12.08 9.18
CA GLY A 570 9.08 13.16 8.91
C GLY A 570 9.56 14.57 9.29
N SER A 571 8.82 15.21 10.20
CA SER A 571 8.99 16.60 10.61
C SER A 571 8.45 16.97 12.01
N LYS A 572 7.74 16.05 12.69
CA LYS A 572 7.07 16.31 13.96
C LYS A 572 7.30 15.17 14.95
N GLY A 573 8.31 15.32 15.80
CA GLY A 573 8.43 14.47 16.98
C GLY A 573 7.49 14.95 18.11
N TYR A 574 7.28 14.11 19.12
CA TYR A 574 6.51 14.46 20.31
C TYR A 574 7.48 14.72 21.47
N TYR A 575 7.77 15.98 21.79
CA TYR A 575 8.88 16.36 22.66
C TYR A 575 8.40 16.83 24.03
N CYS A 576 8.97 16.26 25.09
CA CYS A 576 8.76 16.68 26.47
C CYS A 576 9.93 17.57 26.92
N PHE A 577 9.70 18.87 27.02
CA PHE A 577 10.73 19.82 27.47
C PHE A 577 10.92 19.74 28.99
N ALA A 578 12.17 19.78 29.43
CA ALA A 578 12.50 19.51 30.83
C ALA A 578 12.11 20.67 31.77
N ALA A 579 11.92 20.34 33.04
CA ALA A 579 11.63 21.25 34.15
C ALA A 579 12.59 20.98 35.34
N THR A 580 12.73 21.95 36.24
CA THR A 580 13.73 21.93 37.34
C THR A 580 13.25 22.48 38.69
N THR A 581 11.99 22.91 38.84
CA THR A 581 11.39 23.19 40.16
C THR A 581 9.85 23.07 40.13
N PRO A 582 9.28 21.87 40.43
CA PRO A 582 9.93 20.56 40.55
C PRO A 582 10.54 20.01 39.24
N ASP A 583 11.19 18.84 39.35
CA ASP A 583 11.65 18.04 38.21
C ASP A 583 10.47 17.35 37.50
N ASN A 584 10.63 17.03 36.22
CA ASN A 584 9.60 16.40 35.39
C ASN A 584 8.98 15.15 36.03
N ASN A 585 7.67 15.00 35.81
CA ASN A 585 6.89 13.85 36.25
C ASN A 585 5.76 13.59 35.25
N ASP A 586 6.12 13.53 33.98
CA ASP A 586 5.21 13.86 32.89
C ASP A 586 4.85 12.64 32.08
N TYR A 587 3.55 12.41 31.93
CA TYR A 587 3.02 11.19 31.33
C TYR A 587 2.33 11.52 30.02
N ILE A 588 2.66 10.75 28.99
CA ILE A 588 1.76 10.47 27.89
C ILE A 588 1.26 9.02 28.00
N PHE A 589 0.03 8.80 27.58
CA PHE A 589 -0.61 7.49 27.49
C PHE A 589 -1.17 7.31 26.09
N THR A 590 -0.97 6.15 25.49
CA THR A 590 -1.64 5.79 24.23
C THR A 590 -3.17 5.87 24.38
N PRO A 591 -3.91 5.85 23.26
CA PRO A 591 -5.27 5.29 23.25
C PRO A 591 -5.32 3.89 23.91
N GLN A 592 -6.53 3.37 24.13
CA GLN A 592 -6.69 1.96 24.50
C GLN A 592 -6.36 1.09 23.28
N ILE A 593 -5.37 0.21 23.41
CA ILE A 593 -4.89 -0.70 22.37
C ILE A 593 -5.29 -2.13 22.77
N LEU A 594 -5.92 -2.87 21.87
CA LEU A 594 -6.21 -4.29 22.09
C LEU A 594 -5.05 -5.14 21.54
N LEU A 595 -4.41 -5.93 22.42
CA LEU A 595 -3.35 -6.87 22.03
C LEU A 595 -3.96 -8.25 21.71
N ASP A 596 -4.73 -8.37 20.63
CA ASP A 596 -5.48 -9.60 20.29
C ASP A 596 -4.66 -10.71 19.59
N GLY A 597 -3.33 -10.57 19.54
CA GLY A 597 -2.40 -11.61 19.08
C GLY A 597 -1.49 -12.16 20.17
N ILE A 598 -0.38 -12.76 19.74
CA ILE A 598 0.72 -13.25 20.58
C ILE A 598 2.02 -12.48 20.32
N ASP A 599 3.04 -12.70 21.16
CA ASP A 599 4.38 -12.10 21.05
C ASP A 599 4.35 -10.58 20.77
N SER A 600 3.45 -9.86 21.46
CA SER A 600 3.22 -8.43 21.24
C SER A 600 4.40 -7.58 21.72
N GLU A 601 4.69 -6.50 21.00
CA GLU A 601 5.89 -5.69 21.19
C GLU A 601 5.60 -4.20 20.96
N LEU A 602 6.13 -3.35 21.85
CA LEU A 602 6.22 -1.90 21.66
C LEU A 602 7.60 -1.55 21.09
N LYS A 603 7.62 -0.73 20.05
CA LYS A 603 8.78 0.01 19.55
C LYS A 603 8.51 1.51 19.57
N PHE A 604 9.55 2.31 19.74
CA PHE A 604 9.58 3.74 19.43
C PHE A 604 11.02 4.21 19.32
N TRP A 605 11.23 5.33 18.64
CA TRP A 605 12.54 6.00 18.61
C TRP A 605 12.58 7.09 19.67
N ALA A 606 13.68 7.17 20.41
CA ALA A 606 13.89 8.24 21.39
C ALA A 606 15.34 8.72 21.46
N ARG A 607 15.51 9.99 21.85
CA ARG A 607 16.80 10.61 22.18
C ARG A 607 16.67 11.71 23.24
N SER A 608 17.79 12.07 23.84
CA SER A 608 17.99 13.37 24.46
C SER A 608 18.29 14.42 23.40
N ALA A 609 17.81 15.65 23.60
CA ALA A 609 18.26 16.78 22.80
C ALA A 609 19.76 17.11 23.03
N THR A 610 20.32 16.87 24.22
CA THR A 610 21.76 17.01 24.47
C THR A 610 22.22 16.14 25.63
N ALA A 611 23.48 15.71 25.62
CA ALA A 611 24.13 15.08 26.77
C ALA A 611 24.84 16.10 27.70
N GLU A 612 24.93 17.39 27.34
CA GLU A 612 25.68 18.41 28.10
C GLU A 612 25.21 18.55 29.55
N TYR A 613 23.89 18.42 29.77
CA TYR A 613 23.24 18.57 31.09
C TYR A 613 22.86 17.23 31.73
N GLY A 614 23.33 16.12 31.16
CA GLY A 614 22.88 14.77 31.47
C GLY A 614 21.82 14.28 30.48
N LEU A 615 21.60 12.96 30.44
CA LEU A 615 20.62 12.35 29.54
C LEU A 615 19.20 12.43 30.13
N GLU A 616 18.23 12.55 29.24
CA GLU A 616 16.81 12.46 29.51
C GLU A 616 16.41 11.07 30.00
N ARG A 617 15.51 11.03 30.97
CA ARG A 617 15.24 9.84 31.78
C ARG A 617 13.77 9.49 31.70
N PHE A 618 13.45 8.26 31.32
CA PHE A 618 12.07 7.86 31.09
C PHE A 618 11.78 6.44 31.60
N ARG A 619 10.49 6.11 31.68
CA ARG A 619 9.99 4.78 32.00
C ARG A 619 8.79 4.43 31.12
N VAL A 620 8.78 3.21 30.62
CA VAL A 620 7.65 2.58 29.93
C VAL A 620 6.91 1.69 30.91
N GLY A 621 5.59 1.76 30.88
CA GLY A 621 4.72 0.89 31.67
C GLY A 621 3.38 0.63 31.00
N VAL A 622 2.68 -0.38 31.50
CA VAL A 622 1.41 -0.87 30.95
C VAL A 622 0.33 -0.88 32.04
N SER A 623 -0.88 -0.47 31.70
CA SER A 623 -2.09 -0.53 32.54
C SER A 623 -3.21 -1.21 31.76
N THR A 624 -3.96 -2.12 32.39
CA THR A 624 -5.11 -2.81 31.79
C THR A 624 -6.45 -2.25 32.26
N THR A 625 -6.46 -1.07 32.90
CA THR A 625 -7.69 -0.48 33.47
C THR A 625 -7.97 0.95 33.02
N ASP A 626 -6.99 1.84 33.14
CA ASP A 626 -7.14 3.28 32.87
C ASP A 626 -5.77 3.99 32.75
N THR A 627 -5.81 5.29 32.44
CA THR A 627 -4.64 6.18 32.36
C THR A 627 -4.29 6.83 33.71
N ASN A 628 -4.52 6.16 34.86
CA ASN A 628 -4.05 6.66 36.15
C ASN A 628 -2.65 6.10 36.48
N PRO A 629 -1.61 6.94 36.68
CA PRO A 629 -0.24 6.51 36.97
C PRO A 629 -0.06 5.41 38.03
N ASP A 630 -0.88 5.41 39.09
CA ASP A 630 -0.79 4.43 40.19
C ASP A 630 -1.10 2.98 39.73
N ASN A 631 -1.76 2.81 38.59
CA ASN A 631 -2.18 1.51 38.05
C ASN A 631 -1.16 0.90 37.06
N PHE A 632 -0.10 1.63 36.68
CA PHE A 632 0.86 1.19 35.67
C PHE A 632 1.93 0.25 36.22
N THR A 633 2.09 -0.90 35.57
CA THR A 633 3.20 -1.84 35.79
C THR A 633 4.33 -1.49 34.83
N TYR A 634 5.47 -1.05 35.36
CA TYR A 634 6.60 -0.60 34.56
C TYR A 634 7.43 -1.76 34.01
N LEU A 635 7.69 -1.73 32.70
CA LEU A 635 8.59 -2.64 31.99
C LEU A 635 10.04 -2.18 32.11
N THR A 636 10.26 -0.85 32.09
CA THR A 636 11.58 -0.26 32.29
C THR A 636 12.11 -0.54 33.69
N ALA A 637 13.32 -1.12 33.74
CA ALA A 637 14.03 -1.44 34.97
C ALA A 637 14.17 -0.22 35.90
N SER A 638 14.19 -0.48 37.21
CA SER A 638 14.32 0.58 38.22
C SER A 638 15.77 1.11 38.27
N PRO A 639 16.00 2.44 38.32
CA PRO A 639 14.99 3.49 38.48
C PRO A 639 14.33 3.94 37.16
N TYR A 640 15.06 3.99 36.05
CA TYR A 640 14.63 4.51 34.75
C TYR A 640 15.57 3.99 33.63
N ALA A 641 15.17 4.21 32.38
CA ALA A 641 16.08 4.20 31.23
C ALA A 641 16.58 5.62 30.95
N GLU A 642 17.69 5.73 30.25
CA GLU A 642 18.27 6.99 29.76
C GLU A 642 18.25 6.96 28.23
N ALA A 643 17.81 8.04 27.59
CA ALA A 643 17.81 8.16 26.13
C ALA A 643 19.15 8.77 25.66
N PRO A 644 19.93 8.11 24.77
CA PRO A 644 21.16 8.68 24.23
C PRO A 644 20.94 10.01 23.50
N ASP A 645 21.99 10.80 23.27
CA ASP A 645 21.94 12.00 22.43
C ASP A 645 21.86 11.70 20.92
N THR A 646 21.88 10.42 20.54
CA THR A 646 21.57 9.88 19.21
C THR A 646 20.23 9.14 19.21
N TRP A 647 19.44 9.31 18.15
CA TRP A 647 18.22 8.52 17.92
C TRP A 647 18.47 7.01 18.10
N THR A 648 17.67 6.39 18.96
CA THR A 648 17.79 4.98 19.34
C THR A 648 16.41 4.34 19.39
N GLU A 649 16.23 3.19 18.73
CA GLU A 649 15.02 2.38 18.88
C GLU A 649 14.99 1.71 20.26
N PHE A 650 13.87 1.87 20.98
CA PHE A 650 13.60 1.20 22.23
C PHE A 650 12.50 0.15 22.04
N THR A 651 12.83 -1.10 22.35
CA THR A 651 11.94 -2.25 22.20
C THR A 651 11.51 -2.79 23.56
N TYR A 652 10.21 -3.04 23.75
CA TYR A 652 9.65 -3.60 24.99
C TYR A 652 8.67 -4.75 24.71
N ASP A 653 8.95 -5.91 25.30
CA ASP A 653 8.07 -7.08 25.31
C ASP A 653 6.75 -6.79 26.06
N LEU A 654 5.63 -6.96 25.37
CA LEU A 654 4.27 -6.83 25.90
C LEU A 654 3.59 -8.19 26.07
N SER A 655 4.27 -9.32 25.85
CA SER A 655 3.65 -10.65 25.78
C SER A 655 2.90 -11.08 27.04
N ALA A 656 3.26 -10.52 28.20
CA ALA A 656 2.53 -10.68 29.47
C ALA A 656 1.10 -10.08 29.46
N TYR A 657 0.78 -9.25 28.45
CA TYR A 657 -0.48 -8.54 28.26
C TYR A 657 -1.24 -8.99 27.01
N ASN A 658 -0.76 -10.01 26.29
CA ASN A 658 -1.50 -10.64 25.17
C ASN A 658 -2.93 -11.01 25.60
N GLY A 659 -3.89 -10.81 24.70
CA GLY A 659 -5.33 -11.03 24.93
C GLY A 659 -6.02 -10.00 25.83
N GLN A 660 -5.42 -8.83 26.08
CA GLN A 660 -5.99 -7.78 26.93
C GLN A 660 -5.99 -6.41 26.24
N ASP A 661 -6.95 -5.56 26.61
CA ASP A 661 -6.87 -4.12 26.36
C ASP A 661 -5.82 -3.49 27.27
N VAL A 662 -4.96 -2.65 26.69
CA VAL A 662 -3.89 -1.93 27.40
C VAL A 662 -3.89 -0.43 27.11
N TYR A 663 -3.40 0.32 28.09
CA TYR A 663 -2.82 1.64 27.90
C TYR A 663 -1.31 1.51 28.13
N ILE A 664 -0.49 2.03 27.22
CA ILE A 664 0.95 2.12 27.37
C ILE A 664 1.29 3.56 27.77
N THR A 665 2.17 3.74 28.75
CA THR A 665 2.69 5.06 29.12
C THR A 665 4.17 5.19 28.78
N ILE A 666 4.55 6.39 28.34
CA ILE A 666 5.92 6.89 28.41
C ILE A 666 5.90 8.00 29.46
N HIS A 667 6.63 7.76 30.55
CA HIS A 667 6.71 8.63 31.72
C HIS A 667 8.11 9.25 31.79
N VAL A 668 8.20 10.57 31.60
CA VAL A 668 9.43 11.35 31.66
C VAL A 668 9.69 11.78 33.11
N LEU A 669 10.92 11.54 33.55
CA LEU A 669 11.44 11.72 34.92
C LEU A 669 12.75 12.52 34.91
N SER A 670 12.92 13.38 33.91
CA SER A 670 14.11 14.19 33.70
C SER A 670 14.25 15.30 34.73
N SER A 671 15.47 15.78 34.89
CA SER A 671 15.84 16.91 35.73
C SER A 671 17.04 17.55 35.06
N ASP A 672 16.86 18.78 34.60
CA ASP A 672 17.85 19.60 33.91
C ASP A 672 18.37 19.10 32.54
N ALA A 673 17.83 18.00 31.98
CA ALA A 673 18.32 17.36 30.74
C ALA A 673 17.83 18.00 29.40
N PHE A 674 17.20 19.18 29.49
CA PHE A 674 16.67 20.03 28.41
C PHE A 674 15.40 19.53 27.66
N ALA A 675 15.42 18.41 26.95
CA ALA A 675 14.23 17.87 26.27
C ALA A 675 14.34 16.39 25.85
N PHE A 676 13.35 15.57 26.24
CA PHE A 676 13.15 14.20 25.75
C PHE A 676 12.42 14.24 24.42
N MET A 677 13.00 13.60 23.41
CA MET A 677 12.47 13.55 22.06
C MET A 677 11.97 12.13 21.78
N LEU A 678 10.70 12.00 21.38
CA LEU A 678 10.04 10.75 21.03
C LEU A 678 9.54 10.83 19.58
N ASP A 679 9.65 9.72 18.86
CA ASP A 679 9.18 9.60 17.48
C ASP A 679 8.82 8.13 17.13
N ASP A 680 8.17 7.93 15.99
CA ASP A 680 7.88 6.62 15.36
C ASP A 680 7.39 5.53 16.34
N VAL A 681 6.35 5.85 17.12
CA VAL A 681 5.78 4.88 18.07
C VAL A 681 5.01 3.81 17.29
N SER A 682 5.28 2.53 17.57
CA SER A 682 4.52 1.41 17.02
C SER A 682 4.32 0.29 18.04
N VAL A 683 3.16 -0.35 17.97
CA VAL A 683 2.82 -1.56 18.72
C VAL A 683 2.41 -2.62 17.75
N THR A 684 3.12 -3.74 17.77
CA THR A 684 2.87 -4.88 16.87
C THR A 684 2.48 -6.12 17.67
N THR A 685 1.77 -7.03 17.01
CA THR A 685 1.39 -8.33 17.56
C THR A 685 1.39 -9.37 16.44
N TYR A 686 1.66 -10.63 16.77
CA TYR A 686 1.51 -11.72 15.84
C TYR A 686 0.09 -12.30 15.92
N LYS A 687 -0.72 -12.09 14.88
CA LYS A 687 -2.03 -12.75 14.80
C LYS A 687 -1.86 -14.17 14.29
N SER A 688 -2.19 -15.15 15.13
CA SER A 688 -2.25 -16.56 14.73
C SER A 688 -3.45 -16.81 13.83
N THR A 689 -3.26 -17.54 12.73
CA THR A 689 -4.35 -17.98 11.85
C THR A 689 -5.31 -18.90 12.62
N THR A 690 -6.60 -18.54 12.64
CA THR A 690 -7.66 -19.22 13.39
C THR A 690 -8.63 -19.97 12.47
N ALA A 691 -9.07 -21.17 12.89
CA ALA A 691 -10.01 -21.99 12.13
C ALA A 691 -11.46 -21.52 12.36
N GLN A 692 -12.26 -21.41 11.30
CA GLN A 692 -13.62 -20.89 11.36
C GLN A 692 -14.54 -21.85 12.13
N THR A 693 -15.13 -21.41 13.24
CA THR A 693 -15.98 -22.25 14.09
C THR A 693 -17.47 -21.97 13.94
N ALA A 694 -17.85 -20.73 13.58
CA ALA A 694 -19.24 -20.28 13.50
C ALA A 694 -19.91 -20.64 12.17
N VAL A 695 -21.24 -20.76 12.19
CA VAL A 695 -22.05 -21.01 10.98
C VAL A 695 -22.05 -19.79 10.05
N ASN A 696 -21.62 -19.96 8.79
CA ASN A 696 -21.40 -18.86 7.82
C ASN A 696 -21.92 -19.10 6.37
N PRO A 697 -23.12 -19.66 6.16
CA PRO A 697 -23.64 -19.95 4.81
C PRO A 697 -23.79 -18.68 3.96
N GLY A 698 -23.02 -18.58 2.87
CA GLY A 698 -23.02 -17.41 1.99
C GLY A 698 -22.26 -16.19 2.52
N ALA A 699 -21.39 -16.36 3.52
CA ALA A 699 -20.38 -15.37 3.93
C ALA A 699 -18.94 -15.84 3.60
N SER A 700 -18.82 -16.98 2.94
CA SER A 700 -17.63 -17.53 2.32
C SER A 700 -17.17 -16.69 1.13
N ALA A 701 -15.86 -16.61 0.90
CA ALA A 701 -15.34 -16.24 -0.42
C ALA A 701 -15.77 -17.31 -1.44
N ARG A 702 -16.23 -16.86 -2.61
CA ARG A 702 -16.32 -17.75 -3.78
C ARG A 702 -14.92 -17.86 -4.37
N MET A 703 -14.49 -19.06 -4.77
CA MET A 703 -13.14 -19.30 -5.31
C MET A 703 -13.24 -20.12 -6.60
N GLN A 704 -12.36 -19.85 -7.57
CA GLN A 704 -12.21 -20.71 -8.75
C GLN A 704 -11.46 -22.00 -8.36
N LEU A 705 -11.74 -23.11 -9.06
CA LEU A 705 -10.92 -24.32 -8.97
C LEU A 705 -10.86 -25.03 -10.33
N SER A 706 -10.01 -24.50 -11.21
CA SER A 706 -9.84 -24.97 -12.58
C SER A 706 -8.38 -25.38 -12.85
N GLY A 707 -8.16 -26.64 -13.20
CA GLY A 707 -6.81 -27.17 -13.43
C GLY A 707 -6.12 -27.65 -12.15
N VAL A 708 -4.83 -27.99 -12.27
CA VAL A 708 -4.01 -28.54 -11.18
C VAL A 708 -3.52 -27.40 -10.30
N VAL A 709 -4.24 -27.12 -9.22
CA VAL A 709 -4.06 -25.92 -8.38
C VAL A 709 -4.39 -26.21 -6.90
N ASP A 710 -3.98 -25.31 -6.02
CA ASP A 710 -4.11 -25.43 -4.57
C ASP A 710 -4.63 -24.13 -3.96
N VAL A 711 -5.88 -24.12 -3.49
CA VAL A 711 -6.58 -22.91 -3.04
C VAL A 711 -7.01 -23.02 -1.57
N TYR A 712 -7.14 -21.88 -0.90
CA TYR A 712 -7.41 -21.79 0.53
C TYR A 712 -8.67 -20.97 0.82
N SER A 713 -9.59 -21.56 1.57
CA SER A 713 -10.91 -20.97 1.83
C SER A 713 -11.00 -20.30 3.18
N TYR A 714 -11.47 -19.05 3.17
CA TYR A 714 -11.61 -18.19 4.34
C TYR A 714 -13.05 -17.69 4.51
N ASP A 715 -13.44 -17.43 5.76
CA ASP A 715 -14.67 -16.72 6.07
C ASP A 715 -14.48 -15.20 5.84
N ASN A 716 -15.23 -14.61 4.92
CA ASN A 716 -15.02 -13.22 4.48
C ASN A 716 -15.48 -12.16 5.51
N THR A 717 -15.94 -12.58 6.70
CA THR A 717 -16.28 -11.67 7.82
C THR A 717 -15.22 -11.68 8.92
N SER A 718 -14.47 -12.77 9.07
CA SER A 718 -13.52 -12.98 10.19
C SER A 718 -12.09 -13.31 9.76
N GLY A 719 -11.84 -13.59 8.48
CA GLY A 719 -10.54 -14.07 7.98
C GLY A 719 -10.20 -15.50 8.41
N ASN A 720 -11.10 -16.20 9.09
CA ASN A 720 -10.84 -17.53 9.63
C ASN A 720 -10.79 -18.59 8.52
N ILE A 721 -9.79 -19.48 8.58
CA ILE A 721 -9.61 -20.56 7.60
C ILE A 721 -10.61 -21.72 7.78
N MET A 722 -11.14 -22.24 6.68
CA MET A 722 -12.10 -23.35 6.64
C MET A 722 -11.49 -24.65 6.09
N ALA A 723 -10.96 -24.59 4.88
CA ALA A 723 -10.32 -25.73 4.21
C ALA A 723 -9.26 -25.30 3.19
N ARG A 724 -8.36 -26.23 2.88
CA ARG A 724 -7.49 -26.21 1.70
C ARG A 724 -8.01 -27.23 0.68
N LEU A 725 -8.05 -26.84 -0.60
CA LEU A 725 -8.53 -27.65 -1.72
C LEU A 725 -7.40 -27.78 -2.76
N GLU A 726 -6.81 -28.97 -2.82
CA GLU A 726 -5.66 -29.32 -3.66
C GLU A 726 -6.17 -30.24 -4.79
N ASN A 727 -6.37 -29.67 -6.00
CA ASN A 727 -6.87 -30.41 -7.16
C ASN A 727 -5.71 -31.11 -7.88
N ASN A 728 -5.68 -32.45 -7.86
CA ASN A 728 -4.57 -33.22 -8.43
C ASN A 728 -4.74 -33.52 -9.93
N ASP A 729 -5.87 -33.16 -10.53
CA ASP A 729 -6.17 -33.37 -11.95
C ASP A 729 -6.59 -32.07 -12.67
N SER A 730 -6.77 -32.15 -13.99
CA SER A 730 -7.05 -30.99 -14.85
C SER A 730 -8.54 -30.74 -15.10
N PHE A 731 -9.43 -31.19 -14.21
CA PHE A 731 -10.85 -30.85 -14.27
C PHE A 731 -11.08 -29.39 -13.84
N ASP A 732 -12.18 -28.83 -14.34
CA ASP A 732 -12.67 -27.50 -14.01
C ASP A 732 -13.94 -27.65 -13.17
N TYR A 733 -13.84 -27.41 -11.86
CA TYR A 733 -14.99 -27.43 -10.94
C TYR A 733 -15.85 -26.16 -11.04
N GLY A 734 -15.42 -25.18 -11.84
CA GLY A 734 -15.98 -23.84 -11.91
C GLY A 734 -15.77 -23.08 -10.60
N CYS A 735 -16.61 -22.09 -10.37
CA CYS A 735 -16.54 -21.29 -9.16
C CYS A 735 -17.31 -21.93 -7.99
N LEU A 736 -16.61 -22.24 -6.89
CA LEU A 736 -17.15 -22.95 -5.74
C LEU A 736 -17.45 -22.06 -4.52
N ASP A 737 -18.28 -22.57 -3.62
CA ASP A 737 -18.53 -22.05 -2.27
C ASP A 737 -18.27 -23.16 -1.25
N ILE A 738 -17.65 -22.83 -0.11
CA ILE A 738 -17.53 -23.71 1.04
C ILE A 738 -17.88 -22.95 2.32
N SER A 739 -18.85 -23.45 3.07
CA SER A 739 -19.31 -22.84 4.31
C SER A 739 -19.47 -23.86 5.44
N VAL A 740 -19.22 -23.44 6.67
CA VAL A 740 -19.61 -24.14 7.90
C VAL A 740 -21.12 -23.98 8.05
N ILE A 741 -21.88 -25.07 7.89
CA ILE A 741 -23.35 -25.07 8.01
C ILE A 741 -23.85 -25.54 9.38
N ARG A 742 -22.95 -26.04 10.23
CA ARG A 742 -23.23 -26.45 11.60
C ARG A 742 -21.98 -26.19 12.44
N GLU A 743 -22.17 -25.57 13.61
CA GLU A 743 -21.12 -25.25 14.58
C GLU A 743 -21.21 -26.16 15.82
N GLY A 744 -20.13 -26.20 16.60
CA GLY A 744 -20.08 -26.84 17.92
C GLY A 744 -18.86 -27.73 18.11
N SER A 745 -18.50 -27.96 19.38
CA SER A 745 -17.30 -28.69 19.78
C SER A 745 -17.56 -30.08 20.37
N GLY A 746 -18.82 -30.54 20.42
CA GLY A 746 -19.20 -31.84 20.96
C GLY A 746 -19.45 -32.89 19.88
N SER A 747 -20.56 -33.61 20.03
CA SER A 747 -20.95 -34.67 19.10
C SER A 747 -22.47 -34.84 19.05
N GLN A 748 -23.01 -35.16 17.87
CA GLN A 748 -24.44 -35.38 17.66
C GLN A 748 -24.75 -36.57 16.74
N VAL A 749 -26.02 -36.96 16.74
CA VAL A 749 -26.56 -38.01 15.84
C VAL A 749 -26.31 -37.59 14.39
N PHE A 750 -25.67 -38.48 13.62
CA PHE A 750 -25.71 -38.43 12.16
C PHE A 750 -26.79 -39.40 11.67
N VAL A 751 -26.47 -40.70 11.59
CA VAL A 751 -27.45 -41.78 11.35
C VAL A 751 -27.53 -42.73 12.54
N ASN A 752 -26.42 -42.97 13.24
CA ASN A 752 -26.34 -43.87 14.38
C ASN A 752 -26.86 -43.23 15.69
N THR A 753 -27.72 -43.94 16.42
CA THR A 753 -28.30 -43.47 17.69
C THR A 753 -27.48 -43.83 18.93
N ASN A 754 -26.32 -44.49 18.77
CA ASN A 754 -25.39 -44.76 19.87
C ASN A 754 -24.44 -43.58 20.08
N LEU A 755 -24.38 -43.04 21.30
CA LEU A 755 -23.51 -41.91 21.70
C LEU A 755 -22.03 -42.13 21.33
N THR A 756 -21.51 -43.35 21.43
CA THR A 756 -20.10 -43.63 21.09
C THR A 756 -19.84 -43.64 19.58
N GLU A 757 -20.88 -43.59 18.75
CA GLU A 757 -20.80 -43.58 17.29
C GLU A 757 -21.40 -42.28 16.70
N PHE A 758 -21.42 -41.19 17.48
CA PHE A 758 -21.86 -39.88 17.02
C PHE A 758 -20.80 -39.16 16.17
N ALA A 759 -21.27 -38.33 15.25
CA ALA A 759 -20.44 -37.42 14.46
C ALA A 759 -20.05 -36.17 15.27
N MET A 760 -19.01 -35.48 14.85
CA MET A 760 -18.66 -34.14 15.33
C MET A 760 -19.80 -33.14 15.08
N ASP A 761 -19.91 -32.12 15.92
CA ASP A 761 -20.91 -31.08 15.74
C ASP A 761 -20.62 -30.21 14.50
N LYS A 762 -19.37 -29.81 14.25
CA LYS A 762 -18.99 -29.03 13.06
C LYS A 762 -19.23 -29.79 11.74
N VAL A 763 -19.81 -29.12 10.74
CA VAL A 763 -20.10 -29.64 9.39
C VAL A 763 -19.82 -28.58 8.34
N PHE A 764 -19.13 -28.96 7.27
CA PHE A 764 -18.92 -28.13 6.09
C PHE A 764 -19.89 -28.53 4.97
N ASN A 765 -20.23 -27.60 4.11
CA ASN A 765 -20.93 -27.84 2.85
C ASN A 765 -20.13 -27.19 1.72
N ILE A 766 -19.85 -27.93 0.66
CA ILE A 766 -19.20 -27.44 -0.56
C ILE A 766 -20.20 -27.52 -1.70
N THR A 767 -20.35 -26.45 -2.49
CA THR A 767 -21.06 -26.48 -3.78
C THR A 767 -20.14 -26.01 -4.89
N THR A 768 -20.15 -26.73 -6.01
CA THR A 768 -19.40 -26.40 -7.22
C THR A 768 -20.37 -26.14 -8.39
N GLU A 769 -19.92 -25.41 -9.40
CA GLU A 769 -20.71 -25.21 -10.63
C GLU A 769 -20.66 -26.44 -11.54
N ASN A 770 -19.49 -27.09 -11.61
CA ASN A 770 -19.28 -28.35 -12.32
C ASN A 770 -19.03 -29.50 -11.33
N ALA A 771 -19.59 -30.68 -11.61
CA ALA A 771 -19.38 -31.88 -10.81
C ALA A 771 -18.62 -32.95 -11.62
N ASN A 772 -17.65 -33.59 -10.98
CA ASN A 772 -16.86 -34.69 -11.53
C ASN A 772 -16.95 -35.86 -10.58
N THR A 773 -17.28 -37.06 -11.05
CA THR A 773 -17.40 -38.26 -10.18
C THR A 773 -16.19 -39.19 -10.23
N ASN A 774 -15.15 -38.82 -10.99
CA ASN A 774 -13.93 -39.61 -11.20
C ASN A 774 -12.65 -38.74 -11.08
N GLY A 775 -12.71 -37.63 -10.35
CA GLY A 775 -11.54 -36.78 -10.10
C GLY A 775 -10.65 -37.31 -8.98
N ASP A 776 -9.63 -36.53 -8.65
CA ASP A 776 -8.78 -36.73 -7.47
C ASP A 776 -8.55 -35.37 -6.78
N ILE A 777 -9.48 -34.96 -5.91
CA ILE A 777 -9.31 -33.74 -5.11
C ILE A 777 -8.89 -34.11 -3.69
N THR A 778 -7.80 -33.51 -3.24
CA THR A 778 -7.37 -33.59 -1.86
C THR A 778 -7.99 -32.45 -1.06
N ILE A 779 -8.80 -32.75 -0.04
CA ILE A 779 -9.35 -31.74 0.88
C ILE A 779 -8.65 -31.85 2.23
N SER A 780 -8.29 -30.71 2.83
CA SER A 780 -7.87 -30.61 4.23
C SER A 780 -8.78 -29.65 4.98
N PHE A 781 -9.65 -30.16 5.87
CA PHE A 781 -10.57 -29.36 6.68
C PHE A 781 -9.92 -28.90 7.99
N TYR A 782 -10.15 -27.66 8.40
CA TYR A 782 -9.49 -27.01 9.55
C TYR A 782 -10.43 -26.99 10.78
N PHE A 783 -9.94 -27.53 11.89
CA PHE A 783 -10.65 -27.61 13.18
C PHE A 783 -9.77 -27.09 14.30
N THR A 784 -10.36 -26.42 15.29
CA THR A 784 -9.67 -26.12 16.54
C THR A 784 -9.36 -27.40 17.31
N LYS A 785 -8.27 -27.42 18.09
CA LYS A 785 -7.97 -28.52 19.03
C LYS A 785 -9.13 -28.77 20.01
N ALA A 786 -9.94 -27.75 20.32
CA ALA A 786 -11.11 -27.85 21.19
C ALA A 786 -12.27 -28.66 20.58
N GLU A 787 -12.60 -28.47 19.30
CA GLU A 787 -13.66 -29.23 18.61
C GLU A 787 -13.33 -30.73 18.53
N ILE A 788 -12.08 -31.07 18.25
CA ILE A 788 -11.61 -32.46 18.24
C ILE A 788 -11.67 -33.06 19.65
N ALA A 789 -11.15 -32.35 20.66
CA ALA A 789 -11.08 -32.85 22.03
C ALA A 789 -12.47 -33.01 22.68
N GLY A 790 -13.44 -32.17 22.33
CA GLY A 790 -14.81 -32.28 22.81
C GLY A 790 -15.57 -33.46 22.19
N TRP A 791 -15.37 -33.75 20.90
CA TRP A 791 -15.87 -34.99 20.28
C TRP A 791 -15.22 -36.25 20.89
N GLU A 792 -13.89 -36.26 21.10
CA GLU A 792 -13.18 -37.37 21.79
C GLU A 792 -13.76 -37.58 23.20
N THR A 793 -14.06 -36.49 23.92
CA THR A 793 -14.66 -36.52 25.27
C THR A 793 -16.11 -37.01 25.26
N ALA A 794 -16.92 -36.60 24.29
CA ALA A 794 -18.35 -36.94 24.21
C ALA A 794 -18.60 -38.39 23.76
N THR A 795 -17.77 -38.91 22.86
CA THR A 795 -17.91 -40.27 22.29
C THR A 795 -17.05 -41.32 23.00
N GLY A 796 -15.95 -40.91 23.65
CA GLY A 796 -14.92 -41.81 24.20
C GLY A 796 -14.00 -42.43 23.14
N LYS A 797 -14.05 -41.91 21.90
CA LYS A 797 -13.23 -42.32 20.75
C LYS A 797 -11.91 -41.56 20.70
N ASN A 798 -10.98 -42.02 19.86
CA ASN A 798 -9.78 -41.25 19.50
C ASN A 798 -9.92 -40.62 18.11
N ARG A 799 -9.31 -39.44 17.89
CA ARG A 799 -9.29 -38.75 16.57
C ARG A 799 -8.76 -39.60 15.41
N THR A 800 -7.94 -40.62 15.67
CA THR A 800 -7.49 -41.59 14.65
C THR A 800 -8.57 -42.59 14.21
N GLU A 801 -9.75 -42.60 14.85
CA GLU A 801 -10.93 -43.35 14.41
C GLU A 801 -11.85 -42.52 13.50
N LEU A 802 -11.52 -41.25 13.20
CA LEU A 802 -12.36 -40.37 12.37
C LEU A 802 -12.35 -40.79 10.89
N TYR A 803 -13.54 -40.77 10.30
CA TYR A 803 -13.83 -40.85 8.88
C TYR A 803 -14.56 -39.58 8.47
N ILE A 804 -14.37 -39.18 7.21
CA ILE A 804 -15.11 -38.10 6.57
C ILE A 804 -16.14 -38.74 5.63
N PHE A 805 -17.40 -38.32 5.75
CA PHE A 805 -18.53 -38.78 4.97
C PHE A 805 -18.99 -37.64 4.06
N ARG A 806 -18.95 -37.81 2.73
CA ARG A 806 -19.57 -36.85 1.79
C ARG A 806 -21.01 -37.29 1.52
N GLU A 807 -21.97 -36.48 1.95
CA GLU A 807 -23.38 -36.66 1.70
C GLU A 807 -23.86 -35.77 0.56
N VAL A 808 -24.60 -36.34 -0.39
CA VAL A 808 -25.23 -35.63 -1.49
C VAL A 808 -26.73 -35.93 -1.45
N ASN A 809 -27.57 -34.89 -1.35
CA ASN A 809 -29.04 -35.01 -1.32
C ASN A 809 -29.59 -36.03 -0.28
N GLY A 810 -28.97 -36.17 0.89
CA GLY A 810 -29.39 -37.12 1.93
C GLY A 810 -28.88 -38.56 1.73
N THR A 811 -27.91 -38.77 0.84
CA THR A 811 -27.24 -40.07 0.61
C THR A 811 -25.74 -39.93 0.78
N VAL A 812 -25.12 -40.79 1.59
CA VAL A 812 -23.65 -40.83 1.72
C VAL A 812 -23.06 -41.54 0.50
N GLU A 813 -22.38 -40.79 -0.36
CA GLU A 813 -21.76 -41.29 -1.58
C GLU A 813 -20.33 -41.80 -1.29
N GLU A 814 -19.59 -41.13 -0.42
CA GLU A 814 -18.20 -41.48 -0.07
C GLU A 814 -17.98 -41.54 1.45
N THR A 815 -17.01 -42.38 1.87
CA THR A 815 -16.62 -42.57 3.27
C THR A 815 -15.14 -42.93 3.32
N ILE A 816 -14.29 -41.98 3.70
CA ILE A 816 -12.83 -42.11 3.68
C ILE A 816 -12.26 -41.87 5.09
N ALA A 817 -11.22 -42.61 5.48
CA ALA A 817 -10.55 -42.43 6.77
C ALA A 817 -9.78 -41.09 6.80
N ALA A 818 -9.96 -40.30 7.86
CA ALA A 818 -9.31 -39.00 7.98
C ALA A 818 -7.82 -39.14 8.33
N THR A 819 -6.94 -38.52 7.55
CA THR A 819 -5.54 -38.31 7.94
C THR A 819 -5.47 -37.09 8.85
N VAL A 820 -5.13 -37.32 10.12
CA VAL A 820 -5.03 -36.26 11.14
C VAL A 820 -3.67 -35.58 11.05
N GLY A 821 -3.67 -34.29 10.70
CA GLY A 821 -2.51 -33.39 10.77
C GLY A 821 -2.72 -32.27 11.80
N ASN A 822 -1.75 -31.36 11.89
CA ASN A 822 -1.88 -30.10 12.63
C ASN A 822 -1.48 -28.95 11.72
N PHE A 823 -2.02 -27.76 11.98
CA PHE A 823 -1.52 -26.49 11.46
C PHE A 823 -1.17 -25.62 12.67
N GLY A 824 0.12 -25.45 12.93
CA GLY A 824 0.61 -24.86 14.18
C GLY A 824 0.16 -25.62 15.43
N ASP A 825 -0.06 -24.87 16.52
CA ASP A 825 -0.33 -25.41 17.85
C ASP A 825 -1.78 -25.28 18.35
N ASP A 826 -2.72 -24.77 17.55
CA ASP A 826 -4.14 -24.71 17.93
C ASP A 826 -5.12 -25.29 16.89
N ILE A 827 -4.66 -25.56 15.66
CA ILE A 827 -5.47 -26.16 14.60
C ILE A 827 -5.06 -27.62 14.34
N VAL A 828 -6.06 -28.49 14.24
CA VAL A 828 -5.98 -29.86 13.73
C VAL A 828 -6.55 -29.86 12.32
N THR A 829 -5.87 -30.53 11.38
CA THR A 829 -6.38 -30.71 10.02
C THR A 829 -6.86 -32.15 9.82
N LEU A 830 -8.02 -32.31 9.16
CA LEU A 830 -8.55 -33.60 8.74
C LEU A 830 -8.47 -33.70 7.21
N LYS A 831 -7.48 -34.43 6.70
CA LYS A 831 -7.16 -34.55 5.26
C LYS A 831 -7.64 -35.87 4.66
N ALA A 832 -8.24 -35.83 3.48
CA ALA A 832 -8.64 -37.00 2.67
C ALA A 832 -8.74 -36.65 1.18
N ASN A 833 -8.70 -37.67 0.31
CA ASN A 833 -8.92 -37.54 -1.13
C ASN A 833 -10.33 -38.04 -1.49
N PHE A 834 -11.03 -37.31 -2.35
CA PHE A 834 -12.40 -37.58 -2.83
C PHE A 834 -12.44 -37.58 -4.35
N THR A 835 -13.44 -38.24 -4.95
CA THR A 835 -13.61 -38.23 -6.42
C THR A 835 -14.41 -37.05 -6.96
N ASP A 836 -15.00 -36.24 -6.06
CA ASP A 836 -15.88 -35.10 -6.34
C ASP A 836 -15.91 -34.15 -5.12
N LEU A 837 -16.28 -32.88 -5.34
CA LEU A 837 -16.33 -31.86 -4.27
C LEU A 837 -17.74 -31.58 -3.76
N ASN A 838 -18.75 -31.54 -4.63
CA ASN A 838 -20.07 -31.03 -4.25
C ASN A 838 -20.74 -31.94 -3.20
N GLY A 839 -21.08 -31.41 -2.02
CA GLY A 839 -21.78 -32.13 -0.97
C GLY A 839 -21.59 -31.57 0.45
N THR A 840 -22.25 -32.23 1.40
CA THR A 840 -22.15 -31.93 2.83
C THR A 840 -21.17 -32.91 3.49
N PHE A 841 -20.18 -32.41 4.22
CA PHE A 841 -19.11 -33.20 4.81
C PHE A 841 -19.29 -33.36 6.33
N TYR A 842 -19.53 -34.60 6.75
CA TYR A 842 -19.65 -34.99 8.16
C TYR A 842 -18.40 -35.74 8.62
N PHE A 843 -18.08 -35.67 9.92
CA PHE A 843 -16.87 -36.23 10.51
C PHE A 843 -17.24 -37.10 11.70
N GLY A 844 -16.76 -38.34 11.79
CA GLY A 844 -17.13 -39.25 12.87
C GLY A 844 -16.55 -40.65 12.74
N PRO A 845 -16.82 -41.56 13.70
CA PRO A 845 -16.35 -42.94 13.61
C PRO A 845 -17.11 -43.70 12.52
N LEU A 846 -16.48 -44.72 11.92
CA LEU A 846 -17.00 -45.44 10.73
C LEU A 846 -18.49 -45.82 10.78
N ASN A 847 -19.03 -46.19 11.95
CA ASN A 847 -20.42 -46.61 12.08
C ASN A 847 -21.42 -45.44 12.24
N ALA A 848 -20.99 -44.18 12.19
CA ALA A 848 -21.85 -43.01 12.38
C ALA A 848 -22.90 -42.83 11.28
N SER A 849 -22.56 -43.22 10.05
CA SER A 849 -23.45 -43.30 8.88
C SER A 849 -24.35 -44.55 8.90
N SER A 850 -24.13 -45.48 9.82
CA SER A 850 -24.82 -46.78 9.86
C SER A 850 -25.96 -46.80 10.86
N SER A 851 -27.19 -47.06 10.40
CA SER A 851 -28.39 -47.19 11.23
C SER A 851 -28.43 -48.52 12.00
N LEU A 852 -27.51 -48.72 12.95
CA LEU A 852 -27.36 -49.95 13.73
C LEU A 852 -28.43 -50.12 14.83
N GLN A 853 -29.68 -50.26 14.40
CA GLN A 853 -30.74 -50.95 15.15
C GLN A 853 -31.27 -52.21 14.43
N ASN A 854 -30.76 -52.55 13.24
CA ASN A 854 -31.37 -53.58 12.36
C ASN A 854 -30.68 -54.97 12.34
N ASP A 855 -29.45 -55.13 12.84
CA ASP A 855 -28.74 -56.43 12.80
C ASP A 855 -29.39 -57.53 13.66
N GLY A 856 -30.26 -57.16 14.60
CA GLY A 856 -31.11 -58.12 15.31
C GLY A 856 -32.15 -58.83 14.41
N ALA A 857 -32.50 -58.27 13.26
CA ALA A 857 -33.52 -58.81 12.36
C ALA A 857 -33.02 -59.97 11.49
N ASN A 858 -31.75 -59.96 11.08
CA ASN A 858 -31.23 -60.96 10.14
C ASN A 858 -30.78 -62.28 10.82
N ASN A 859 -30.50 -62.26 12.12
CA ASN A 859 -30.07 -63.46 12.85
C ASN A 859 -31.19 -64.47 13.10
N PHE A 860 -32.46 -64.03 13.11
CA PHE A 860 -33.61 -64.86 13.50
C PHE A 860 -34.79 -64.82 12.53
N SER A 861 -35.35 -65.98 12.22
CA SER A 861 -36.61 -66.10 11.48
C SER A 861 -37.47 -67.23 12.03
N VAL A 862 -38.77 -67.29 11.69
CA VAL A 862 -39.67 -68.34 12.20
C VAL A 862 -40.41 -69.08 11.08
N TYR A 863 -40.51 -70.40 11.20
CA TYR A 863 -41.15 -71.26 10.20
C TYR A 863 -41.81 -72.49 10.86
N PRO A 864 -42.86 -73.09 10.25
CA PRO A 864 -43.65 -72.54 9.16
C PRO A 864 -44.45 -71.32 9.63
N ASN A 865 -44.45 -70.25 8.84
CA ASN A 865 -45.35 -69.12 9.01
C ASN A 865 -46.19 -69.03 7.72
N PRO A 866 -47.53 -69.22 7.76
CA PRO A 866 -48.35 -69.51 8.94
C PRO A 866 -48.15 -70.90 9.57
N ALA A 867 -48.24 -70.97 10.90
CA ALA A 867 -48.03 -72.16 11.72
C ALA A 867 -49.30 -72.99 11.92
N SER A 868 -49.14 -74.32 11.99
CA SER A 868 -50.23 -75.26 12.29
C SER A 868 -50.22 -75.69 13.76
N ASN A 869 -49.38 -76.66 14.14
CA ASN A 869 -49.26 -77.14 15.53
C ASN A 869 -47.89 -76.81 16.16
N GLN A 870 -46.97 -76.29 15.36
CA GLN A 870 -45.59 -76.03 15.72
C GLN A 870 -45.11 -74.76 14.98
N LEU A 871 -44.27 -73.98 15.65
CA LEU A 871 -43.51 -72.87 15.11
C LEU A 871 -42.05 -73.06 15.54
N THR A 872 -41.11 -72.96 14.64
CA THR A 872 -39.68 -73.18 14.90
C THR A 872 -38.90 -71.91 14.64
N ILE A 873 -38.10 -71.48 15.61
CA ILE A 873 -37.11 -70.41 15.46
C ILE A 873 -35.91 -70.96 14.68
N LYS A 874 -35.52 -70.30 13.59
CA LYS A 874 -34.19 -70.44 12.99
C LYS A 874 -33.30 -69.37 13.58
N ALA A 875 -32.15 -69.78 14.09
CA ALA A 875 -31.02 -68.93 14.41
C ALA A 875 -29.91 -69.21 13.39
N HIS A 876 -29.22 -68.18 12.88
CA HIS A 876 -28.13 -68.39 11.91
C HIS A 876 -26.81 -68.84 12.57
N ASN A 877 -26.35 -68.15 13.62
CA ASN A 877 -25.05 -68.44 14.27
C ASN A 877 -25.11 -68.56 15.81
N ILE A 878 -26.07 -67.91 16.48
CA ILE A 878 -26.14 -67.84 17.95
C ILE A 878 -27.61 -68.00 18.38
N LEU A 879 -27.88 -68.81 19.41
CA LEU A 879 -29.23 -68.98 19.97
C LEU A 879 -29.70 -67.67 20.64
N PRO A 880 -31.02 -67.36 20.66
CA PRO A 880 -31.57 -66.41 21.63
C PRO A 880 -31.53 -67.02 23.04
N ASP A 881 -31.57 -66.19 24.08
CA ASP A 881 -31.61 -66.64 25.48
C ASP A 881 -33.03 -67.00 25.93
N SER A 882 -34.04 -66.34 25.36
CA SER A 882 -35.46 -66.59 25.66
C SER A 882 -36.39 -66.07 24.56
N TYR A 883 -37.66 -66.48 24.64
CA TYR A 883 -38.73 -65.95 23.79
C TYR A 883 -40.02 -65.71 24.57
N THR A 884 -40.84 -64.79 24.05
CA THR A 884 -42.18 -64.46 24.56
C THR A 884 -43.14 -64.25 23.40
N VAL A 885 -44.25 -64.99 23.38
CA VAL A 885 -45.31 -64.87 22.39
C VAL A 885 -46.46 -64.03 22.93
N TYR A 886 -46.89 -63.05 22.14
CA TYR A 886 -47.98 -62.13 22.42
C TYR A 886 -49.13 -62.32 21.43
N ASN A 887 -50.38 -62.17 21.89
CA ASN A 887 -51.53 -62.01 20.99
C ASN A 887 -51.64 -60.56 20.46
N ILE A 888 -52.60 -60.31 19.56
CA ILE A 888 -52.85 -58.96 19.00
C ILE A 888 -53.25 -57.89 20.02
N LEU A 889 -53.55 -58.27 21.27
CA LEU A 889 -53.88 -57.35 22.38
C LEU A 889 -52.68 -57.09 23.30
N GLY A 890 -51.46 -57.52 22.90
CA GLY A 890 -50.25 -57.37 23.70
C GLY A 890 -50.19 -58.27 24.94
N GLN A 891 -51.08 -59.26 25.06
CA GLN A 891 -51.09 -60.19 26.19
C GLN A 891 -50.13 -61.35 25.91
N VAL A 892 -49.27 -61.67 26.88
CA VAL A 892 -48.40 -62.87 26.83
C VAL A 892 -49.26 -64.12 26.83
N VAL A 893 -49.05 -64.99 25.85
CA VAL A 893 -49.71 -66.31 25.73
C VAL A 893 -48.75 -67.48 25.92
N LEU A 894 -47.44 -67.23 25.83
CA LEU A 894 -46.37 -68.19 26.08
C LEU A 894 -45.05 -67.44 26.33
N SER A 895 -44.17 -67.97 27.18
CA SER A 895 -42.78 -67.53 27.30
C SER A 895 -41.92 -68.71 27.76
N ASN A 896 -40.66 -68.76 27.35
CA ASN A 896 -39.70 -69.76 27.81
C ASN A 896 -38.25 -69.28 27.59
N GLU A 897 -37.33 -69.80 28.41
CA GLU A 897 -35.88 -69.70 28.17
C GLU A 897 -35.45 -70.70 27.08
N ILE A 898 -34.34 -70.41 26.41
CA ILE A 898 -33.71 -71.26 25.39
C ILE A 898 -32.32 -71.62 25.90
N ASN A 899 -32.14 -72.89 26.27
CA ASN A 899 -30.89 -73.44 26.76
C ASN A 899 -30.18 -74.27 25.68
N ASN A 900 -30.92 -74.77 24.69
CA ASN A 900 -30.40 -75.64 23.64
C ASN A 900 -31.27 -75.61 22.37
N GLY A 901 -30.76 -76.19 21.27
CA GLY A 901 -31.43 -76.19 19.97
C GLY A 901 -32.81 -76.87 19.90
N SER A 902 -33.20 -77.69 20.90
CA SER A 902 -34.56 -78.24 20.93
C SER A 902 -35.61 -77.24 21.45
N ASP A 903 -35.21 -76.24 22.24
CA ASP A 903 -36.10 -75.21 22.79
C ASP A 903 -36.60 -74.22 21.72
N LEU A 904 -35.94 -74.20 20.55
CA LEU A 904 -36.35 -73.48 19.34
C LEU A 904 -37.67 -74.00 18.74
N SER A 905 -38.13 -75.19 19.13
CA SER A 905 -39.35 -75.84 18.62
C SER A 905 -40.56 -75.57 19.53
N ILE A 906 -41.36 -74.56 19.16
CA ILE A 906 -42.49 -74.08 19.94
C ILE A 906 -43.77 -74.83 19.56
N ASN A 907 -44.41 -75.49 20.52
CA ASN A 907 -45.74 -76.06 20.35
C ASN A 907 -46.80 -74.93 20.31
N THR A 908 -47.57 -74.83 19.22
CA THR A 908 -48.62 -73.82 19.03
C THR A 908 -50.03 -74.41 18.95
N SER A 909 -50.20 -75.72 19.17
CA SER A 909 -51.47 -76.44 18.95
C SER A 909 -52.65 -75.97 19.81
N TYR A 910 -52.39 -75.34 20.95
CA TYR A 910 -53.38 -74.76 21.87
C TYR A 910 -53.66 -73.27 21.61
N LEU A 911 -52.94 -72.62 20.68
CA LEU A 911 -53.23 -71.24 20.29
C LEU A 911 -54.45 -71.18 19.35
N SER A 912 -55.34 -70.21 19.59
CA SER A 912 -56.46 -69.91 18.70
C SER A 912 -55.98 -69.44 17.32
N LYS A 913 -56.82 -69.61 16.29
CA LYS A 913 -56.52 -69.06 14.95
C LYS A 913 -56.46 -67.53 15.00
N GLY A 914 -55.41 -66.93 14.44
CA GLY A 914 -55.17 -65.49 14.52
C GLY A 914 -53.73 -65.09 14.26
N MET A 915 -53.42 -63.80 14.41
CA MET A 915 -52.04 -63.30 14.38
C MET A 915 -51.45 -63.24 15.79
N TYR A 916 -50.14 -63.46 15.87
CA TYR A 916 -49.33 -63.42 17.09
C TYR A 916 -47.99 -62.76 16.77
N PHE A 917 -47.35 -62.19 17.79
CA PHE A 917 -45.97 -61.71 17.71
C PHE A 917 -45.10 -62.56 18.61
N ILE A 918 -44.01 -63.13 18.09
CA ILE A 918 -42.98 -63.75 18.92
C ILE A 918 -41.81 -62.78 19.05
N LYS A 919 -41.50 -62.44 20.29
CA LYS A 919 -40.35 -61.62 20.67
C LYS A 919 -39.23 -62.52 21.14
N LEU A 920 -38.05 -62.36 20.58
CA LEU A 920 -36.83 -63.09 20.95
C LEU A 920 -35.88 -62.13 21.66
N TYR A 921 -35.13 -62.63 22.64
CA TYR A 921 -34.17 -61.86 23.44
C TYR A 921 -32.78 -62.49 23.34
N GLN A 922 -31.74 -61.66 23.27
CA GLN A 922 -30.34 -62.08 23.24
C GLN A 922 -29.46 -60.99 23.88
N ALA A 923 -28.92 -61.25 25.06
CA ALA A 923 -28.29 -60.27 25.93
C ALA A 923 -29.19 -59.01 26.10
N SER A 924 -28.71 -57.83 25.73
CA SER A 924 -29.47 -56.57 25.73
C SER A 924 -30.38 -56.37 24.51
N ASN A 925 -30.26 -57.23 23.47
CA ASN A 925 -30.98 -57.08 22.20
C ASN A 925 -32.32 -57.83 22.21
N GLN A 926 -33.27 -57.33 21.42
CA GLN A 926 -34.60 -57.92 21.25
C GLN A 926 -35.08 -57.76 19.81
N VAL A 927 -35.75 -58.78 19.25
CA VAL A 927 -36.41 -58.72 17.93
C VAL A 927 -37.85 -59.23 18.05
N SER A 928 -38.79 -58.65 17.28
CA SER A 928 -40.20 -59.04 17.28
C SER A 928 -40.64 -59.47 15.89
N ILE A 929 -41.15 -60.70 15.76
CA ILE A 929 -41.48 -61.34 14.48
C ILE A 929 -42.97 -61.71 14.47
N PRO A 930 -43.78 -61.23 13.51
CA PRO A 930 -45.19 -61.61 13.39
C PRO A 930 -45.35 -63.01 12.78
N PHE A 931 -46.25 -63.83 13.33
CA PHE A 931 -46.67 -65.08 12.72
C PHE A 931 -48.19 -65.31 12.81
N ILE A 932 -48.71 -66.11 11.89
CA ILE A 932 -50.14 -66.44 11.80
C ILE A 932 -50.35 -67.88 12.26
N LYS A 933 -51.30 -68.12 13.17
CA LYS A 933 -51.80 -69.45 13.54
C LYS A 933 -52.99 -69.82 12.66
N LYS A 934 -52.89 -70.93 11.92
CA LYS A 934 -53.94 -71.50 11.07
C LYS A 934 -54.84 -72.51 11.77
#